data_AF-A0A963EHM2-F1
#
_entry.id   AF-A0A963EHM2-F1
#
_cell.length_a   1.000
_cell.length_b   1.000
_cell.length_c   1.000
_cell.angle_alpha   90.00
_cell.angle_beta   90.00
_cell.angle_gamma   90.00
#
_symmetry.space_group_name_H-M   'P 1'
#
loop_
_entity.id
_entity.type
_entity.pdbx_description
1 polymer ?
#
loop_
_entity_poly.entity_id
_entity_poly.type
_entity_poly.pdbx_seq_one_letter_code
_entity_poly.pdbx_strand_id
1 'polypeptide(L)'
;MVSSGTRGTSSKAAGNSYPQDPFSQAVAYSIDAMQRSLLFCDVMRQRTEQHETQSALEVPHVLDYECELVINGRDLERPVNYGLVRIRAPEGTEIDERKRPFVVIDPRAGHGPGIGGFKSDSEIGVAMKAGHPCYFIGFTPFPEPGQTIFDIAEAEAIFLRKVIELHPDAPGRPCVIGNCQAGWAAMIVAALNPDLFGPIIIAGAPLSYWAGVHGRNPMRYSGGLLGGSWLTALTSDLGNGIFDGAWLVKNFEAQNPANTLWSKQYNLYSRVDTEGPRYLGFERWWGEKILLNGEEMQTIVDDLFVGNRLSSGEMRTPDGRAIDLRNIRSPVVVFCSKGDNITPPQQALDWVLDLYEDVDDIRKHQQTIVYTIHESIGHLGIFVSAGVARKQHDEFVHNIDMINILPPGLYEAIFEPVDETTANADLVAGNWVMRCEARSFDDLRALGGNTIEDDRCFDAADRLSRTNLAFYRTFIQPWVRSLASEQAAELLRQTHPLRMQYMATPVHRMFHGMLERAAETVRENRKPVEDGNLFSQMERQISGSIVDGLEAWRQATETMAEKTFFAIFGNPVLQSSLGVDQESGERPRKAAKSAQHQRLIDAEIISLKERMSEGGMLEAFIRSLLYVALAERKVDERAFSFMRHLWLQQRRSSNLDIEGFRKLVREQFFMLSIDEEAATAAIAGMLSADPGEREAAFEAIEQVVEAGAGLEEHGKERLARIARMFTGDEGTDAPPAATGERRR
;
A
#
# COMPACT_ATOMS: atom_id res chain seq x y z
N MET A 1 -34.24 17.09 19.41
CA MET A 1 -35.41 17.56 20.17
C MET A 1 -35.73 16.53 21.25
N VAL A 2 -35.81 17.03 22.49
CA VAL A 2 -36.54 16.55 23.68
C VAL A 2 -37.14 15.13 23.66
N SER A 3 -36.66 14.27 24.56
CA SER A 3 -37.54 13.46 25.41
C SER A 3 -36.91 13.22 26.78
N SER A 4 -37.71 13.49 27.80
CA SER A 4 -37.39 13.61 29.21
C SER A 4 -38.01 12.47 30.02
N GLY A 5 -37.28 11.96 31.02
CA GLY A 5 -37.77 11.08 32.08
C GLY A 5 -36.73 9.99 32.37
N THR A 6 -36.27 9.68 33.58
CA THR A 6 -36.87 9.91 34.90
C THR A 6 -35.74 9.78 35.93
N ARG A 7 -35.70 10.68 36.92
CA ARG A 7 -34.75 10.65 38.04
C ARG A 7 -35.01 9.42 38.92
N GLY A 8 -34.11 8.45 38.88
CA GLY A 8 -33.97 7.39 39.88
C GLY A 8 -32.86 7.75 40.86
N THR A 9 -33.22 8.30 42.01
CA THR A 9 -32.33 8.50 43.16
C THR A 9 -31.95 7.14 43.75
N SER A 10 -30.77 6.61 43.38
CA SER A 10 -30.10 5.61 44.21
C SER A 10 -29.04 6.31 45.06
N SER A 11 -29.31 6.33 46.35
CA SER A 11 -28.41 6.78 47.41
C SER A 11 -27.15 5.92 47.38
N LYS A 12 -26.12 6.33 46.63
CA LYS A 12 -24.74 5.95 46.94
C LYS A 12 -24.36 6.68 48.21
N ALA A 13 -24.34 5.94 49.31
CA ALA A 13 -23.71 6.37 50.53
C ALA A 13 -22.30 6.85 50.20
N ALA A 14 -22.07 8.15 50.37
CA ALA A 14 -20.75 8.75 50.35
C ALA A 14 -19.97 8.18 51.54
N GLY A 15 -19.31 7.06 51.32
CA GLY A 15 -18.22 6.63 52.17
C GLY A 15 -17.07 7.59 51.93
N ASN A 16 -16.83 8.48 52.89
CA ASN A 16 -15.57 9.23 52.99
C ASN A 16 -14.40 8.24 52.95
N SER A 17 -13.76 8.07 51.80
CA SER A 17 -12.39 7.56 51.76
C SER A 17 -11.47 8.70 52.19
N TYR A 18 -10.95 8.60 53.41
CA TYR A 18 -9.85 9.45 53.86
C TYR A 18 -8.73 9.43 52.81
N PRO A 19 -8.02 10.54 52.53
CA PRO A 19 -6.76 10.46 51.81
C PRO A 19 -5.88 9.50 52.63
N GLN A 20 -5.62 8.32 52.06
CA GLN A 20 -4.66 7.35 52.58
C GLN A 20 -3.36 8.11 52.89
N ASP A 21 -2.82 7.94 54.10
CA ASP A 21 -1.55 8.58 54.48
C ASP A 21 -0.47 8.26 53.42
N PRO A 22 0.44 9.21 53.08
CA PRO A 22 1.45 8.99 52.06
C PRO A 22 2.24 7.68 52.22
N PHE A 23 2.44 7.21 53.46
CA PHE A 23 3.08 5.92 53.71
C PHE A 23 2.25 4.74 53.21
N SER A 24 0.93 4.70 53.48
CA SER A 24 0.09 3.60 53.02
C SER A 24 -0.09 3.61 51.50
N GLN A 25 -0.14 4.80 50.88
CA GLN A 25 -0.08 4.94 49.42
C GLN A 25 1.24 4.41 48.84
N ALA A 26 2.37 4.71 49.48
CA ALA A 26 3.69 4.22 49.05
C ALA A 26 3.81 2.70 49.15
N VAL A 27 3.30 2.11 50.25
CA VAL A 27 3.29 0.65 50.45
C VAL A 27 2.41 -0.03 49.39
N ALA A 28 1.19 0.47 49.17
CA ALA A 28 0.29 -0.08 48.16
C ALA A 28 0.91 -0.03 46.75
N TYR A 29 1.51 1.12 46.40
CA TYR A 29 2.25 1.27 45.15
C TYR A 29 3.43 0.31 45.03
N SER A 30 4.23 0.15 46.10
CA SER A 30 5.41 -0.72 46.06
C SER A 30 5.05 -2.19 45.86
N ILE A 31 3.96 -2.65 46.49
CA ILE A 31 3.43 -4.00 46.28
C ILE A 31 2.99 -4.17 44.82
N ASP A 32 2.19 -3.24 44.31
CA ASP A 32 1.72 -3.26 42.93
C ASP A 32 2.87 -3.23 41.91
N ALA A 33 3.83 -2.33 42.09
CA ALA A 33 5.00 -2.19 41.22
C ALA A 33 5.88 -3.44 41.22
N MET A 34 6.07 -4.10 42.38
CA MET A 34 6.77 -5.38 42.49
C MET A 34 6.03 -6.47 41.72
N GLN A 35 4.71 -6.57 41.90
CA GLN A 35 3.87 -7.53 41.17
C GLN A 35 3.91 -7.29 39.66
N ARG A 36 3.75 -6.04 39.20
CA ARG A 36 3.85 -5.68 37.78
C ARG A 36 5.21 -6.03 37.19
N SER A 37 6.29 -5.78 37.93
CA SER A 37 7.65 -6.11 37.50
C SER A 37 7.84 -7.61 37.31
N LEU A 38 7.32 -8.41 38.25
CA LEU A 38 7.42 -9.87 38.17
C LEU A 38 6.64 -10.43 36.98
N LEU A 39 5.40 -9.96 36.78
CA LEU A 39 4.58 -10.33 35.63
C LEU A 39 5.20 -9.87 34.30
N PHE A 40 5.79 -8.68 34.26
CA PHE A 40 6.52 -8.18 33.10
C PHE A 40 7.69 -9.12 32.76
N CYS A 41 8.52 -9.49 33.74
CA CYS A 41 9.60 -10.45 33.54
C CYS A 41 9.08 -11.79 33.03
N ASP A 42 7.94 -12.27 33.51
CA ASP A 42 7.33 -13.51 33.00
C ASP A 42 6.88 -13.38 31.53
N VAL A 43 6.32 -12.24 31.11
CA VAL A 43 6.01 -12.01 29.69
C VAL A 43 7.30 -11.98 28.85
N MET A 44 8.38 -11.37 29.33
CA MET A 44 9.67 -11.34 28.61
C MET A 44 10.31 -12.73 28.51
N ARG A 45 10.13 -13.57 29.53
CA ARG A 45 10.48 -15.00 29.49
C ARG A 45 9.68 -15.73 28.39
N GLN A 46 8.36 -15.60 28.40
CA GLN A 46 7.48 -16.20 27.40
C GLN A 46 7.85 -15.75 25.98
N ARG A 47 8.19 -14.47 25.79
CA ARG A 47 8.69 -13.94 24.51
C ARG A 47 9.92 -14.69 24.00
N THR A 48 10.85 -14.99 24.90
CA THR A 48 12.08 -15.71 24.57
C THR A 48 11.78 -17.15 24.16
N GLU A 49 10.96 -17.86 24.96
CA GLU A 49 10.55 -19.24 24.64
C GLU A 49 9.77 -19.33 23.33
N GLN A 50 8.91 -18.35 23.09
CA GLN A 50 8.18 -18.21 21.85
C GLN A 50 9.11 -17.98 20.65
N HIS A 51 10.12 -17.13 20.78
CA HIS A 51 11.10 -16.93 19.72
C HIS A 51 11.92 -18.19 19.44
N GLU A 52 12.36 -18.91 20.47
CA GLU A 52 13.06 -20.20 20.28
C GLU A 52 12.19 -21.21 19.55
N THR A 53 10.89 -21.29 19.90
CA THR A 53 9.94 -22.17 19.22
C THR A 53 9.73 -21.76 17.76
N GLN A 54 9.56 -20.46 17.51
CA GLN A 54 9.31 -19.92 16.18
C GLN A 54 10.52 -20.10 15.26
N SER A 55 11.73 -19.78 15.74
CA SER A 55 12.98 -19.91 14.97
C SER A 55 13.38 -21.37 14.71
N ALA A 56 12.82 -22.34 15.44
CA ALA A 56 13.02 -23.77 15.20
C ALA A 56 12.12 -24.33 14.08
N LEU A 57 11.11 -23.56 13.61
CA LEU A 57 10.27 -23.96 12.49
C LEU A 57 11.07 -23.95 11.18
N GLU A 58 10.76 -24.88 10.27
CA GLU A 58 11.37 -24.93 8.94
C GLU A 58 10.99 -23.70 8.10
N VAL A 59 9.73 -23.27 8.22
CA VAL A 59 9.18 -22.08 7.56
C VAL A 59 8.48 -21.23 8.62
N PRO A 60 9.21 -20.38 9.37
CA PRO A 60 8.59 -19.51 10.36
C PRO A 60 7.72 -18.46 9.67
N HIS A 61 6.42 -18.48 9.97
CA HIS A 61 5.45 -17.49 9.51
C HIS A 61 4.42 -17.18 10.59
N VAL A 62 3.66 -16.11 10.39
CA VAL A 62 2.61 -15.69 11.33
C VAL A 62 1.20 -15.66 10.73
N LEU A 63 0.99 -16.30 9.57
CA LEU A 63 -0.34 -16.53 9.01
C LEU A 63 -1.23 -17.29 10.01
N ASP A 64 -2.46 -16.79 10.19
CA ASP A 64 -3.50 -17.40 11.04
C ASP A 64 -4.32 -18.47 10.30
N TYR A 65 -3.87 -18.87 9.10
CA TYR A 65 -4.59 -19.76 8.18
C TYR A 65 -3.77 -21.00 7.83
N GLU A 66 -4.45 -22.13 7.65
CA GLU A 66 -3.86 -23.32 7.05
C GLU A 66 -3.51 -23.07 5.59
N CYS A 67 -2.31 -23.51 5.19
CA CYS A 67 -1.77 -23.27 3.86
C CYS A 67 -1.42 -24.59 3.18
N GLU A 68 -1.67 -24.67 1.87
CA GLU A 68 -1.23 -25.76 1.02
C GLU A 68 -0.16 -25.26 0.05
N LEU A 69 1.02 -25.89 0.06
CA LEU A 69 2.11 -25.53 -0.85
C LEU A 69 1.75 -25.90 -2.29
N VAL A 70 1.76 -24.91 -3.18
CA VAL A 70 1.46 -25.07 -4.61
C VAL A 70 2.75 -25.15 -5.41
N ILE A 71 3.68 -24.22 -5.19
CA ILE A 71 5.01 -24.22 -5.80
C ILE A 71 6.05 -23.82 -4.75
N ASN A 72 7.12 -24.61 -4.67
CA ASN A 72 8.34 -24.26 -3.96
C ASN A 72 9.34 -23.61 -4.92
N GLY A 73 9.72 -22.36 -4.67
CA GLY A 73 10.66 -21.62 -5.52
C GLY A 73 12.07 -22.23 -5.57
N ARG A 74 12.43 -23.08 -4.61
CA ARG A 74 13.70 -23.80 -4.60
C ARG A 74 13.80 -24.88 -5.68
N ASP A 75 12.65 -25.37 -6.16
CA ASP A 75 12.56 -26.41 -7.18
C ASP A 75 12.53 -25.84 -8.61
N LEU A 76 12.60 -24.51 -8.76
CA LEU A 76 12.65 -23.83 -10.06
C LEU A 76 14.05 -23.91 -10.67
N GLU A 77 14.14 -23.69 -11.99
CA GLU A 77 15.43 -23.65 -12.71
C GLU A 77 16.41 -22.62 -12.12
N ARG A 78 15.87 -21.50 -11.66
CA ARG A 78 16.58 -20.51 -10.84
C ARG A 78 15.99 -20.54 -9.42
N PRO A 79 16.63 -21.23 -8.47
CA PRO A 79 16.12 -21.37 -7.12
C PRO A 79 15.97 -20.02 -6.42
N VAL A 80 14.83 -19.82 -5.76
CA VAL A 80 14.60 -18.69 -4.87
C VAL A 80 13.99 -19.18 -3.56
N ASN A 81 14.20 -18.43 -2.49
CA ASN A 81 13.67 -18.76 -1.16
C ASN A 81 12.17 -18.45 -0.99
N TYR A 82 11.44 -18.23 -2.08
CA TYR A 82 10.01 -17.90 -2.11
C TYR A 82 9.15 -19.13 -2.41
N GLY A 83 7.87 -19.08 -2.05
CA GLY A 83 6.90 -20.13 -2.36
C GLY A 83 5.49 -19.58 -2.53
N LEU A 84 4.74 -20.22 -3.43
CA LEU A 84 3.31 -19.99 -3.60
C LEU A 84 2.53 -20.99 -2.76
N VAL A 85 1.67 -20.49 -1.88
CA VAL A 85 0.74 -21.30 -1.10
C VAL A 85 -0.71 -20.90 -1.40
N ARG A 86 -1.61 -21.87 -1.35
CA ARG A 86 -3.06 -21.67 -1.38
C ARG A 86 -3.56 -21.61 0.06
N ILE A 87 -4.36 -20.60 0.37
CA ILE A 87 -4.98 -20.47 1.69
C ILE A 87 -6.22 -21.37 1.75
N ARG A 88 -6.31 -22.19 2.80
CA ARG A 88 -7.50 -23.00 3.06
C ARG A 88 -8.54 -22.16 3.79
N ALA A 89 -9.75 -22.18 3.26
CA ALA A 89 -10.88 -21.48 3.85
C ALA A 89 -11.18 -22.04 5.25
N PRO A 90 -11.33 -21.19 6.29
CA PRO A 90 -11.81 -21.63 7.60
C PRO A 90 -13.20 -22.27 7.51
N GLU A 91 -13.53 -23.11 8.49
CA GLU A 91 -14.84 -23.78 8.56
C GLU A 91 -15.99 -22.74 8.49
N GLY A 92 -16.96 -22.98 7.61
CA GLY A 92 -18.10 -22.10 7.38
C GLY A 92 -17.88 -20.98 6.35
N THR A 93 -16.69 -20.86 5.76
CA THR A 93 -16.43 -19.92 4.65
C THR A 93 -16.55 -20.65 3.31
N GLU A 94 -17.47 -20.21 2.45
CA GLU A 94 -17.65 -20.77 1.10
C GLU A 94 -16.84 -19.97 0.07
N ILE A 95 -16.01 -20.67 -0.70
CA ILE A 95 -15.18 -20.10 -1.76
C ILE A 95 -15.75 -20.53 -3.12
N ASP A 96 -15.99 -19.55 -3.99
CA ASP A 96 -16.36 -19.81 -5.38
C ASP A 96 -15.10 -19.77 -6.26
N GLU A 97 -14.66 -20.93 -6.72
CA GLU A 97 -13.47 -21.10 -7.57
C GLU A 97 -13.56 -20.34 -8.91
N ARG A 98 -14.76 -19.92 -9.32
CA ARG A 98 -14.99 -19.10 -10.52
C ARG A 98 -14.83 -17.62 -10.27
N LYS A 99 -14.71 -17.16 -9.02
CA LYS A 99 -14.38 -15.77 -8.73
C LYS A 99 -12.91 -15.49 -9.02
N ARG A 100 -12.59 -14.21 -9.23
CA ARG A 100 -11.21 -13.75 -9.44
C ARG A 100 -10.35 -14.17 -8.24
N PRO A 101 -9.21 -14.88 -8.45
CA PRO A 101 -8.32 -15.20 -7.36
C PRO A 101 -7.59 -13.95 -6.84
N PHE A 102 -7.33 -13.92 -5.53
CA PHE A 102 -6.51 -12.91 -4.86
C PHE A 102 -5.16 -13.51 -4.49
N VAL A 103 -4.08 -12.76 -4.71
CA VAL A 103 -2.72 -13.14 -4.35
C VAL A 103 -2.12 -12.05 -3.46
N VAL A 104 -1.84 -12.37 -2.21
CA VAL A 104 -1.21 -11.44 -1.26
C VAL A 104 0.30 -11.73 -1.18
N ILE A 105 1.12 -10.70 -1.30
CA ILE A 105 2.58 -10.78 -1.27
C ILE A 105 3.09 -9.94 -0.09
N ASP A 106 3.85 -10.58 0.78
CA ASP A 106 4.36 -9.94 1.99
C ASP A 106 5.74 -9.29 1.81
N PRO A 107 6.03 -8.22 2.56
CA PRO A 107 7.30 -7.52 2.46
C PRO A 107 8.43 -8.34 3.09
N ARG A 108 9.52 -8.52 2.33
CA ARG A 108 10.80 -9.02 2.83
C ARG A 108 11.67 -7.87 3.39
N ALA A 109 11.05 -7.04 4.25
CA ALA A 109 11.64 -5.80 4.80
C ALA A 109 12.34 -6.01 6.15
N GLY A 110 13.03 -7.15 6.35
CA GLY A 110 13.76 -7.48 7.58
C GLY A 110 12.99 -8.33 8.61
N HIS A 111 11.69 -8.53 8.42
CA HIS A 111 10.84 -9.42 9.22
C HIS A 111 10.44 -10.68 8.45
N GLY A 112 9.99 -11.71 9.17
CA GLY A 112 9.41 -12.92 8.58
C GLY A 112 8.05 -12.68 7.91
N PRO A 113 7.57 -13.63 7.07
CA PRO A 113 6.31 -13.51 6.36
C PRO A 113 5.08 -13.81 7.24
N GLY A 114 3.91 -13.50 6.70
CA GLY A 114 2.58 -13.81 7.22
C GLY A 114 1.80 -12.62 7.77
N ILE A 115 2.29 -11.39 7.62
CA ILE A 115 1.68 -10.19 8.16
C ILE A 115 0.35 -9.84 7.46
N GLY A 116 0.23 -10.09 6.15
CA GLY A 116 -1.01 -9.91 5.38
C GLY A 116 -2.15 -10.87 5.74
N GLY A 117 -1.87 -11.89 6.56
CA GLY A 117 -2.85 -12.86 7.07
C GLY A 117 -2.72 -13.10 8.58
N PHE A 118 -2.18 -12.13 9.32
CA PHE A 118 -1.86 -12.28 10.75
C PHE A 118 -3.09 -12.43 11.67
N LYS A 119 -4.28 -12.09 11.16
CA LYS A 119 -5.56 -12.15 11.88
C LYS A 119 -6.68 -12.51 10.90
N SER A 120 -7.82 -12.96 11.43
CA SER A 120 -9.05 -13.12 10.66
C SER A 120 -9.48 -11.83 9.94
N ASP A 121 -9.39 -10.67 10.61
CA ASP A 121 -9.58 -9.35 10.01
C ASP A 121 -8.29 -8.89 9.31
N SER A 122 -8.01 -9.46 8.14
CA SER A 122 -6.84 -9.18 7.29
C SER A 122 -7.24 -9.13 5.81
N GLU A 123 -6.29 -8.78 4.94
CA GLU A 123 -6.50 -8.76 3.48
C GLU A 123 -6.97 -10.13 2.94
N ILE A 124 -6.30 -11.20 3.40
CA ILE A 124 -6.68 -12.59 3.09
C ILE A 124 -8.08 -12.90 3.63
N GLY A 125 -8.36 -12.52 4.88
CA GLY A 125 -9.65 -12.78 5.51
C GLY A 125 -10.82 -12.08 4.83
N VAL A 126 -10.63 -10.82 4.44
CA VAL A 126 -11.62 -10.03 3.71
C VAL A 126 -11.90 -10.64 2.34
N ALA A 127 -10.85 -11.00 1.58
CA ALA A 127 -11.02 -11.63 0.26
C ALA A 127 -11.75 -12.97 0.33
N MET A 128 -11.41 -13.82 1.32
CA MET A 128 -12.11 -15.10 1.54
C MET A 128 -13.55 -14.91 2.00
N LYS A 129 -13.84 -13.91 2.86
CA LYS A 129 -15.20 -13.59 3.29
C LYS A 129 -16.09 -13.15 2.11
N ALA A 130 -15.50 -12.46 1.13
CA ALA A 130 -16.16 -12.14 -0.14
C ALA A 130 -16.25 -13.35 -1.11
N GLY A 131 -15.76 -14.53 -0.72
CA GLY A 131 -15.85 -15.79 -1.46
C GLY A 131 -14.78 -16.00 -2.53
N HIS A 132 -13.69 -15.21 -2.51
CA HIS A 132 -12.62 -15.31 -3.50
C HIS A 132 -11.56 -16.37 -3.13
N PRO A 133 -11.06 -17.16 -4.09
CA PRO A 133 -9.89 -18.01 -3.88
C PRO A 133 -8.69 -17.15 -3.51
N CYS A 134 -7.98 -17.53 -2.44
CA CYS A 134 -6.86 -16.75 -1.92
C CYS A 134 -5.55 -17.55 -1.96
N TYR A 135 -4.49 -16.88 -2.41
CA TYR A 135 -3.13 -17.36 -2.44
C TYR A 135 -2.23 -16.38 -1.72
N PHE A 136 -1.09 -16.89 -1.27
CA PHE A 136 -0.07 -16.11 -0.60
C PHE A 136 1.31 -16.46 -1.17
N ILE A 137 2.10 -15.43 -1.46
CA ILE A 137 3.50 -15.58 -1.82
C ILE A 137 4.34 -15.22 -0.60
N GLY A 138 4.92 -16.25 0.01
CA GLY A 138 5.79 -16.14 1.18
C GLY A 138 7.24 -16.46 0.85
N PHE A 139 8.10 -16.36 1.86
CA PHE A 139 9.52 -16.69 1.74
C PHE A 139 10.06 -17.31 3.03
N THR A 140 11.14 -18.07 2.92
CA THR A 140 11.87 -18.58 4.07
C THR A 140 12.94 -17.59 4.55
N PRO A 141 13.43 -17.67 5.80
CA PRO A 141 14.36 -16.67 6.33
C PRO A 141 15.70 -16.56 5.61
N PHE A 142 16.15 -17.64 4.97
CA PHE A 142 17.45 -17.73 4.32
C PHE A 142 17.29 -17.63 2.80
N PRO A 143 18.04 -16.75 2.11
CA PRO A 143 18.06 -16.71 0.65
C PRO A 143 18.70 -17.98 0.07
N GLU A 144 18.31 -18.34 -1.15
CA GLU A 144 19.07 -19.29 -1.95
C GLU A 144 20.39 -18.65 -2.42
N PRO A 145 21.50 -19.41 -2.47
CA PRO A 145 22.80 -18.88 -2.89
C PRO A 145 22.74 -18.25 -4.29
N GLY A 146 23.16 -16.99 -4.40
CA GLY A 146 23.21 -16.27 -5.67
C GLY A 146 21.87 -15.81 -6.23
N GLN A 147 20.75 -16.06 -5.54
CA GLN A 147 19.46 -15.49 -5.95
C GLN A 147 19.53 -13.96 -6.01
N THR A 148 18.90 -13.36 -7.01
CA THR A 148 18.75 -11.91 -7.18
C THR A 148 17.29 -11.48 -7.09
N ILE A 149 17.05 -10.17 -6.98
CA ILE A 149 15.67 -9.63 -7.04
C ILE A 149 14.96 -9.95 -8.36
N PHE A 150 15.72 -10.13 -9.45
CA PHE A 150 15.16 -10.45 -10.76
C PHE A 150 14.79 -11.92 -10.89
N ASP A 151 15.52 -12.81 -10.22
CA ASP A 151 15.14 -14.22 -10.13
C ASP A 151 13.87 -14.37 -9.28
N ILE A 152 13.73 -13.57 -8.21
CA ILE A 152 12.48 -13.49 -7.43
C ILE A 152 11.32 -12.99 -8.31
N ALA A 153 11.52 -11.91 -9.08
CA ALA A 153 10.50 -11.39 -9.98
C ALA A 153 10.05 -12.42 -11.03
N GLU A 154 10.97 -13.22 -11.57
CA GLU A 154 10.62 -14.30 -12.50
C GLU A 154 9.88 -15.45 -11.80
N ALA A 155 10.28 -15.81 -10.57
CA ALA A 155 9.56 -16.80 -9.78
C ALA A 155 8.13 -16.35 -9.45
N GLU A 156 7.93 -15.09 -9.07
CA GLU A 156 6.59 -14.52 -8.86
C GLU A 156 5.75 -14.55 -10.15
N ALA A 157 6.35 -14.29 -11.32
CA ALA A 157 5.66 -14.46 -12.60
C ALA A 157 5.25 -15.92 -12.85
N ILE A 158 6.09 -16.91 -12.51
CA ILE A 158 5.75 -18.34 -12.57
C ILE A 158 4.57 -18.66 -11.63
N PHE A 159 4.59 -18.11 -10.41
CA PHE A 159 3.52 -18.31 -9.44
C PHE A 159 2.19 -17.75 -9.93
N LEU A 160 2.18 -16.53 -10.49
CA LEU A 160 0.97 -15.93 -11.05
C LEU A 160 0.45 -16.70 -12.26
N ARG A 161 1.33 -17.18 -13.15
CA ARG A 161 0.96 -18.11 -14.23
C ARG A 161 0.27 -19.34 -13.67
N LYS A 162 0.79 -19.92 -12.58
CA LYS A 162 0.17 -21.08 -11.95
C LYS A 162 -1.21 -20.78 -11.37
N VAL A 163 -1.40 -19.64 -10.71
CA VAL A 163 -2.71 -19.21 -10.20
C VAL A 163 -3.71 -19.07 -11.35
N ILE A 164 -3.30 -18.48 -12.47
CA ILE A 164 -4.14 -18.36 -13.67
C ILE A 164 -4.54 -19.74 -14.21
N GLU A 165 -3.60 -20.69 -14.29
CA GLU A 165 -3.89 -22.07 -14.73
C GLU A 165 -4.90 -22.78 -13.83
N LEU A 166 -4.87 -22.51 -12.52
CA LEU A 166 -5.77 -23.12 -11.55
C LEU A 166 -7.19 -22.53 -11.60
N HIS A 167 -7.38 -21.36 -12.22
CA HIS A 167 -8.66 -20.65 -12.30
C HIS A 167 -9.02 -20.26 -13.74
N PRO A 168 -9.22 -21.23 -14.66
CA PRO A 168 -9.51 -20.96 -16.07
C PRO A 168 -10.87 -20.28 -16.29
N ASP A 169 -11.82 -20.48 -15.37
CA ASP A 169 -13.18 -19.92 -15.43
C ASP A 169 -13.31 -18.57 -14.70
N ALA A 170 -12.23 -18.05 -14.11
CA ALA A 170 -12.27 -16.76 -13.45
C ALA A 170 -12.54 -15.64 -14.47
N PRO A 171 -13.30 -14.60 -14.10
CA PRO A 171 -13.69 -13.54 -15.03
C PRO A 171 -12.48 -12.72 -15.53
N GLY A 172 -11.32 -12.80 -14.88
CA GLY A 172 -10.11 -12.12 -15.33
C GLY A 172 -8.87 -12.58 -14.58
N ARG A 173 -7.76 -11.87 -14.80
CA ARG A 173 -6.47 -12.12 -14.15
C ARG A 173 -6.53 -11.86 -12.62
N PRO A 174 -5.66 -12.51 -11.82
CA PRO A 174 -5.64 -12.38 -10.36
C PRO A 174 -5.52 -10.94 -9.89
N CYS A 175 -6.23 -10.60 -8.82
CA CYS A 175 -5.96 -9.37 -8.07
C CYS A 175 -4.72 -9.60 -7.20
N VAL A 176 -3.73 -8.71 -7.27
CA VAL A 176 -2.47 -8.85 -6.51
C VAL A 176 -2.34 -7.73 -5.49
N ILE A 177 -2.13 -8.08 -4.23
CA ILE A 177 -1.90 -7.14 -3.13
C ILE A 177 -0.43 -7.23 -2.71
N GLY A 178 0.30 -6.13 -2.87
CA GLY A 178 1.71 -6.01 -2.48
C GLY A 178 1.88 -5.05 -1.32
N ASN A 179 2.29 -5.59 -0.16
CA ASN A 179 2.47 -4.81 1.07
C ASN A 179 3.88 -4.25 1.18
N CYS A 180 4.00 -2.94 1.44
CA CYS A 180 5.27 -2.24 1.66
C CYS A 180 6.29 -2.58 0.55
N GLN A 181 7.37 -3.30 0.89
CA GLN A 181 8.40 -3.73 -0.04
C GLN A 181 7.86 -4.63 -1.17
N ALA A 182 6.88 -5.48 -0.89
CA ALA A 182 6.27 -6.32 -1.91
C ALA A 182 5.45 -5.51 -2.93
N GLY A 183 5.01 -4.29 -2.59
CA GLY A 183 4.29 -3.42 -3.53
C GLY A 183 5.13 -2.99 -4.71
N TRP A 184 6.36 -2.50 -4.48
CA TRP A 184 7.25 -2.17 -5.60
C TRP A 184 7.74 -3.42 -6.34
N ALA A 185 7.88 -4.56 -5.64
CA ALA A 185 8.27 -5.82 -6.29
C ALA A 185 7.17 -6.29 -7.26
N ALA A 186 5.91 -6.28 -6.82
CA ALA A 186 4.75 -6.59 -7.67
C ALA A 186 4.67 -5.64 -8.87
N MET A 187 4.96 -4.35 -8.69
CA MET A 187 5.02 -3.37 -9.78
C MET A 187 6.12 -3.69 -10.80
N ILE A 188 7.29 -4.18 -10.36
CA ILE A 188 8.36 -4.65 -11.27
C ILE A 188 7.86 -5.85 -12.09
N VAL A 189 7.25 -6.85 -11.44
CA VAL A 189 6.72 -8.04 -12.14
C VAL A 189 5.64 -7.64 -13.14
N ALA A 190 4.72 -6.74 -12.74
CA ALA A 190 3.66 -6.24 -13.61
C ALA A 190 4.18 -5.44 -14.80
N ALA A 191 5.24 -4.65 -14.62
CA ALA A 191 5.88 -3.94 -15.73
C ALA A 191 6.58 -4.88 -16.72
N LEU A 192 7.13 -5.99 -16.23
CA LEU A 192 7.82 -7.00 -17.06
C LEU A 192 6.86 -8.03 -17.68
N ASN A 193 5.72 -8.30 -17.04
CA ASN A 193 4.74 -9.31 -17.43
C ASN A 193 3.30 -8.76 -17.27
N PRO A 194 2.90 -7.74 -18.05
CA PRO A 194 1.62 -7.04 -17.86
C PRO A 194 0.39 -7.93 -18.02
N ASP A 195 0.50 -9.03 -18.78
CA ASP A 195 -0.62 -9.94 -19.05
C ASP A 195 -0.97 -10.88 -17.88
N LEU A 196 -0.18 -10.88 -16.80
CA LEU A 196 -0.38 -11.74 -15.63
C LEU A 196 -1.26 -11.12 -14.54
N PHE A 197 -1.53 -9.81 -14.62
CA PHE A 197 -2.16 -9.06 -13.53
C PHE A 197 -3.58 -8.62 -13.86
N GLY A 198 -4.49 -8.81 -12.91
CA GLY A 198 -5.71 -8.01 -12.80
C GLY A 198 -5.39 -6.72 -12.04
N PRO A 199 -6.36 -6.13 -11.31
CA PRO A 199 -6.07 -5.01 -10.42
C PRO A 199 -4.91 -5.28 -9.46
N ILE A 200 -4.09 -4.26 -9.23
CA ILE A 200 -2.93 -4.30 -8.34
C ILE A 200 -3.21 -3.35 -7.19
N ILE A 201 -3.12 -3.82 -5.95
CA ILE A 201 -3.23 -2.99 -4.75
C ILE A 201 -1.85 -2.91 -4.11
N ILE A 202 -1.29 -1.71 -4.02
CA ILE A 202 -0.04 -1.48 -3.30
C ILE A 202 -0.32 -0.69 -2.01
N ALA A 203 -0.04 -1.32 -0.87
CA ALA A 203 -0.39 -0.79 0.44
C ALA A 203 0.88 -0.38 1.21
N GLY A 204 1.02 0.90 1.50
CA GLY A 204 2.20 1.46 2.18
C GLY A 204 3.51 1.28 1.39
N ALA A 205 3.45 1.15 0.07
CA ALA A 205 4.60 0.87 -0.78
C ALA A 205 5.25 2.15 -1.34
N PRO A 206 6.55 2.40 -1.08
CA PRO A 206 7.24 3.54 -1.66
C PRO A 206 7.63 3.24 -3.12
N LEU A 207 7.38 4.20 -4.01
CA LEU A 207 7.80 4.16 -5.41
C LEU A 207 8.67 5.36 -5.80
N SER A 208 8.52 6.52 -5.13
CA SER A 208 9.38 7.70 -5.31
C SER A 208 10.12 8.02 -4.01
N TYR A 209 11.35 7.55 -3.88
CA TYR A 209 12.11 7.53 -2.63
C TYR A 209 12.70 8.88 -2.24
N TRP A 210 12.91 9.76 -3.22
CA TRP A 210 13.37 11.13 -2.99
C TRP A 210 12.25 12.05 -2.52
N ALA A 211 10.99 11.73 -2.85
CA ALA A 211 9.84 12.55 -2.58
C ALA A 211 9.56 12.73 -1.08
N GLY A 212 8.93 13.85 -0.72
CA GLY A 212 8.68 14.22 0.67
C GLY A 212 8.57 15.72 0.90
N VAL A 213 8.29 16.08 2.15
CA VAL A 213 8.04 17.47 2.60
C VAL A 213 9.08 17.85 3.65
N HIS A 214 9.63 19.06 3.54
CA HIS A 214 10.57 19.60 4.53
C HIS A 214 10.02 19.55 5.96
N GLY A 215 10.89 19.24 6.91
CA GLY A 215 10.55 19.11 8.32
C GLY A 215 9.74 17.86 8.67
N ARG A 216 9.57 16.91 7.74
CA ARG A 216 8.87 15.64 7.97
C ARG A 216 9.67 14.47 7.42
N ASN A 217 9.50 13.29 8.03
CA ASN A 217 9.93 11.98 7.53
C ASN A 217 11.36 11.97 6.97
N PRO A 218 12.38 12.20 7.81
CA PRO A 218 13.75 12.48 7.38
C PRO A 218 14.52 11.25 6.88
N MET A 219 13.92 10.05 6.91
CA MET A 219 14.57 8.81 6.49
C MET A 219 15.15 8.93 5.07
N ARG A 220 14.50 9.69 4.18
CA ARG A 220 14.94 9.96 2.80
C ARG A 220 16.35 10.56 2.69
N TYR A 221 16.81 11.29 3.72
CA TYR A 221 18.14 11.93 3.71
C TYR A 221 19.27 10.95 4.06
N SER A 222 18.94 9.80 4.66
CA SER A 222 19.92 8.85 5.23
C SER A 222 20.89 8.32 4.17
N GLY A 223 20.39 8.07 2.95
CA GLY A 223 21.23 7.61 1.84
C GLY A 223 22.40 8.55 1.55
N GLY A 224 22.14 9.87 1.51
CA GLY A 224 23.20 10.86 1.32
C GLY A 224 24.08 11.03 2.56
N LEU A 225 23.49 11.13 3.75
CA LEU A 225 24.22 11.39 5.00
C LEU A 225 25.15 10.24 5.42
N LEU A 226 24.81 9.00 5.05
CA LEU A 226 25.65 7.82 5.29
C LEU A 226 26.71 7.61 4.18
N GLY A 227 26.78 8.52 3.21
CA GLY A 227 27.73 8.46 2.10
C GLY A 227 27.33 7.47 1.00
N GLY A 228 26.07 7.07 0.94
CA GLY A 228 25.53 6.21 -0.11
C GLY A 228 25.46 4.73 0.26
N SER A 229 25.46 3.89 -0.77
CA SER A 229 25.21 2.45 -0.66
C SER A 229 26.44 1.60 -0.35
N TRP A 230 27.62 2.21 -0.17
CA TRP A 230 28.85 1.49 0.18
C TRP A 230 28.74 0.74 1.52
N LEU A 231 27.93 1.24 2.46
CA LEU A 231 27.66 0.56 3.72
C LEU A 231 26.90 -0.75 3.51
N THR A 232 26.01 -0.82 2.53
CA THR A 232 25.31 -2.06 2.15
C THR A 232 26.33 -3.10 1.70
N ALA A 233 27.25 -2.73 0.80
CA ALA A 233 28.33 -3.62 0.38
C ALA A 233 29.19 -4.06 1.57
N LEU A 234 29.60 -3.13 2.43
CA LEU A 234 30.42 -3.43 3.61
C LEU A 234 29.74 -4.42 4.56
N THR A 235 28.49 -4.17 4.94
CA THR A 235 27.79 -5.05 5.89
C THR A 235 27.50 -6.42 5.27
N SER A 236 27.22 -6.49 3.97
CA SER A 236 27.12 -7.76 3.25
C SER A 236 28.45 -8.51 3.19
N ASP A 237 29.57 -7.84 2.92
CA ASP A 237 30.88 -8.49 2.85
C ASP A 237 31.34 -8.98 4.23
N LEU A 238 31.07 -8.22 5.30
CA LEU A 238 31.28 -8.67 6.68
C LEU A 238 30.37 -9.86 7.04
N GLY A 239 29.18 -9.90 6.47
CA GLY A 239 28.24 -11.03 6.55
C GLY A 239 28.55 -12.18 5.58
N ASN A 240 29.76 -12.22 5.00
CA ASN A 240 30.20 -13.26 4.06
C ASN A 240 29.30 -13.37 2.80
N GLY A 241 28.90 -12.22 2.25
CA GLY A 241 28.01 -12.14 1.08
C GLY A 241 26.52 -12.09 1.44
N ILE A 242 26.17 -12.19 2.72
CA ILE A 242 24.79 -12.13 3.23
C ILE A 242 24.57 -10.84 4.01
N PHE A 243 23.56 -10.08 3.62
CA PHE A 243 23.06 -8.94 4.37
C PHE A 243 22.10 -9.39 5.49
N ASP A 244 22.32 -8.86 6.69
CA ASP A 244 21.49 -9.14 7.85
C ASP A 244 20.28 -8.19 7.91
N GLY A 245 19.06 -8.71 7.73
CA GLY A 245 17.82 -7.94 7.77
C GLY A 245 17.55 -7.26 9.12
N ALA A 246 18.24 -7.64 10.20
CA ALA A 246 18.16 -6.93 11.48
C ALA A 246 18.60 -5.45 11.36
N TRP A 247 19.46 -5.10 10.41
CA TRP A 247 19.81 -3.70 10.15
C TRP A 247 18.63 -2.90 9.58
N LEU A 248 17.76 -3.52 8.76
CA LEU A 248 16.53 -2.88 8.27
C LEU A 248 15.56 -2.63 9.42
N VAL A 249 15.38 -3.61 10.30
CA VAL A 249 14.50 -3.45 11.46
C VAL A 249 15.00 -2.35 12.39
N LYS A 250 16.32 -2.25 12.58
CA LYS A 250 16.94 -1.17 13.36
C LYS A 250 16.63 0.21 12.78
N ASN A 251 16.58 0.34 11.46
CA ASN A 251 16.19 1.60 10.82
C ASN A 251 14.73 1.97 11.13
N PHE A 252 13.81 1.00 11.14
CA PHE A 252 12.42 1.25 11.54
C PHE A 252 12.29 1.62 13.02
N GLU A 253 13.00 0.92 13.91
CA GLU A 253 13.00 1.22 15.34
C GLU A 253 13.58 2.61 15.67
N ALA A 254 14.56 3.07 14.89
CA ALA A 254 15.17 4.38 15.04
C ALA A 254 14.24 5.55 14.65
N GLN A 255 13.17 5.31 13.89
CA GLN A 255 12.19 6.34 13.53
C GLN A 255 11.25 6.71 14.68
N ASN A 256 11.15 5.86 15.71
CA ASN A 256 10.34 6.14 16.89
C ASN A 256 11.06 5.69 18.17
N PRO A 257 12.15 6.39 18.57
CA PRO A 257 12.93 6.04 19.76
C PRO A 257 12.10 6.10 21.04
N ALA A 258 11.11 6.99 21.15
CA ALA A 258 10.21 7.04 22.30
C ALA A 258 9.45 5.72 22.47
N ASN A 259 8.88 5.19 21.37
CA ASN A 259 8.22 3.89 21.40
C ASN A 259 9.19 2.73 21.63
N THR A 260 10.28 2.68 20.86
CA THR A 260 11.27 1.59 20.87
C THR A 260 11.95 1.46 22.24
N LEU A 261 12.43 2.56 22.81
CA LEU A 261 13.24 2.56 24.02
C LEU A 261 12.41 2.61 25.30
N TRP A 262 11.15 3.06 25.24
CA TRP A 262 10.33 3.28 26.43
C TRP A 262 8.88 2.83 26.29
N SER A 263 8.05 3.53 25.48
CA SER A 263 6.59 3.42 25.56
C SER A 263 6.07 2.01 25.33
N LYS A 264 6.67 1.23 24.43
CA LYS A 264 6.27 -0.17 24.18
C LYS A 264 6.40 -1.02 25.44
N GLN A 265 7.55 -0.94 26.12
CA GLN A 265 7.83 -1.71 27.33
C GLN A 265 7.06 -1.17 28.53
N TYR A 266 6.94 0.16 28.66
CA TYR A 266 6.15 0.77 29.72
C TYR A 266 4.65 0.46 29.58
N ASN A 267 4.10 0.41 28.35
CA ASN A 267 2.72 0.01 28.13
C ASN A 267 2.48 -1.45 28.56
N LEU A 268 3.40 -2.36 28.24
CA LEU A 268 3.35 -3.74 28.76
C LEU A 268 3.41 -3.76 30.28
N TYR A 269 4.37 -3.06 30.89
CA TYR A 269 4.54 -3.00 32.35
C TYR A 269 3.30 -2.45 33.06
N SER A 270 2.81 -1.29 32.60
CA SER A 270 1.72 -0.56 33.24
C SER A 270 0.36 -1.24 33.07
N ARG A 271 0.18 -2.05 32.02
CA ARG A 271 -1.05 -2.80 31.71
C ARG A 271 -0.80 -4.32 31.68
N VAL A 272 0.12 -4.80 32.49
CA VAL A 272 0.59 -6.20 32.43
C VAL A 272 -0.51 -7.24 32.58
N ASP A 273 -1.60 -6.87 33.27
CA ASP A 273 -2.76 -7.72 33.51
C ASP A 273 -3.56 -8.03 32.22
N THR A 274 -3.43 -7.21 31.16
CA THR A 274 -4.20 -7.36 29.90
C THR A 274 -3.37 -7.32 28.63
N GLU A 275 -2.19 -6.70 28.68
CA GLU A 275 -1.40 -6.37 27.49
C GLU A 275 -0.50 -7.52 26.99
N GLY A 276 -0.21 -8.50 27.85
CA GLY A 276 0.68 -9.63 27.55
C GLY A 276 0.37 -10.36 26.23
N PRO A 277 -0.86 -10.85 25.99
CA PRO A 277 -1.20 -11.56 24.76
C PRO A 277 -1.00 -10.72 23.49
N ARG A 278 -1.39 -9.44 23.51
CA ARG A 278 -1.21 -8.53 22.37
C ARG A 278 0.27 -8.28 22.08
N TYR A 279 1.06 -8.06 23.13
CA TYR A 279 2.50 -7.85 23.04
C TYR A 279 3.20 -9.07 22.46
N LEU A 280 2.94 -10.26 23.02
CA LEU A 280 3.53 -11.52 22.56
C LEU A 280 3.13 -11.88 21.12
N GLY A 281 1.89 -11.60 20.73
CA GLY A 281 1.44 -11.76 19.35
C GLY A 281 2.26 -10.90 18.39
N PHE A 282 2.45 -9.62 18.72
CA PHE A 282 3.29 -8.72 17.92
C PHE A 282 4.76 -9.16 17.91
N GLU A 283 5.32 -9.52 19.06
CA GLU A 283 6.71 -9.99 19.17
C GLU A 283 6.97 -11.30 18.44
N ARG A 284 5.94 -12.13 18.20
CA ARG A 284 6.05 -13.34 17.35
C ARG A 284 6.58 -12.99 15.98
N TRP A 285 6.00 -11.94 15.40
CA TRP A 285 6.34 -11.47 14.07
C TRP A 285 7.58 -10.56 14.12
N TRP A 286 7.60 -9.61 15.07
CA TRP A 286 8.69 -8.65 15.19
C TRP A 286 10.02 -9.31 15.56
N GLY A 287 10.03 -10.44 16.27
CA GLY A 287 11.26 -11.12 16.67
C GLY A 287 12.00 -11.83 15.53
N GLU A 288 11.28 -12.27 14.50
CA GLU A 288 11.86 -13.00 13.38
C GLU A 288 12.65 -12.07 12.45
N LYS A 289 13.92 -12.43 12.20
CA LYS A 289 14.83 -11.66 11.34
C LYS A 289 15.28 -12.49 10.16
N ILE A 290 15.06 -11.95 8.97
CA ILE A 290 15.45 -12.60 7.73
C ILE A 290 16.83 -12.16 7.26
N LEU A 291 17.36 -12.87 6.27
CA LEU A 291 18.60 -12.56 5.59
C LEU A 291 18.34 -12.28 4.10
N LEU A 292 19.24 -11.54 3.48
CA LEU A 292 19.25 -11.28 2.03
C LEU A 292 20.64 -11.52 1.47
N ASN A 293 20.74 -11.96 0.22
CA ASN A 293 22.02 -11.90 -0.49
C ASN A 293 22.44 -10.44 -0.61
N GLY A 294 23.74 -10.18 -0.51
CA GLY A 294 24.28 -8.83 -0.60
C GLY A 294 23.93 -8.14 -1.92
N GLU A 295 23.87 -8.90 -3.02
CA GLU A 295 23.47 -8.38 -4.33
C GLU A 295 21.99 -7.95 -4.38
N GLU A 296 21.08 -8.69 -3.74
CA GLU A 296 19.68 -8.29 -3.63
C GLU A 296 19.57 -6.94 -2.92
N MET A 297 20.16 -6.84 -1.73
CA MET A 297 20.10 -5.61 -0.93
C MET A 297 20.81 -4.45 -1.61
N GLN A 298 21.94 -4.71 -2.27
CA GLN A 298 22.68 -3.68 -3.01
C GLN A 298 21.83 -3.12 -4.15
N THR A 299 21.16 -3.98 -4.92
CA THR A 299 20.28 -3.54 -6.02
C THR A 299 19.12 -2.71 -5.47
N ILE A 300 18.49 -3.15 -4.37
CA ILE A 300 17.43 -2.41 -3.68
C ILE A 300 17.90 -1.01 -3.26
N VAL A 301 19.07 -0.88 -2.61
CA VAL A 301 19.56 0.44 -2.18
C VAL A 301 19.98 1.32 -3.36
N ASP A 302 20.69 0.76 -4.34
CA ASP A 302 21.21 1.51 -5.48
C ASP A 302 20.08 2.00 -6.39
N ASP A 303 19.14 1.13 -6.74
CA ASP A 303 18.12 1.44 -7.74
C ASP A 303 16.88 2.09 -7.11
N LEU A 304 16.54 1.78 -5.86
CA LEU A 304 15.32 2.30 -5.23
C LEU A 304 15.63 3.46 -4.28
N PHE A 305 16.25 3.18 -3.13
CA PHE A 305 16.36 4.15 -2.04
C PHE A 305 17.27 5.34 -2.35
N VAL A 306 18.46 5.09 -2.90
CA VAL A 306 19.43 6.15 -3.21
C VAL A 306 19.23 6.66 -4.63
N GLY A 307 19.00 5.76 -5.60
CA GLY A 307 18.92 6.14 -7.00
C GLY A 307 17.53 6.50 -7.51
N ASN A 308 16.43 6.14 -6.86
CA ASN A 308 15.07 6.45 -7.33
C ASN A 308 14.85 6.11 -8.83
N ARG A 309 15.42 4.99 -9.29
CA ARG A 309 15.50 4.57 -10.69
C ARG A 309 14.22 3.89 -11.19
N LEU A 310 13.38 3.40 -10.27
CA LEU A 310 12.12 2.77 -10.62
C LEU A 310 11.09 3.80 -11.11
N SER A 311 10.90 4.91 -10.38
CA SER A 311 9.98 5.98 -10.81
C SER A 311 10.48 6.82 -11.97
N SER A 312 11.75 6.69 -12.36
CA SER A 312 12.33 7.35 -13.53
C SER A 312 12.52 6.42 -14.74
N GLY A 313 12.13 5.15 -14.65
CA GLY A 313 12.27 4.18 -15.73
C GLY A 313 13.74 3.90 -16.11
N GLU A 314 14.67 4.11 -15.17
CA GLU A 314 16.11 3.88 -15.33
C GLU A 314 16.55 2.50 -14.83
N MET A 315 15.72 1.82 -14.04
CA MET A 315 16.01 0.47 -13.56
C MET A 315 16.08 -0.53 -14.73
N ARG A 316 17.07 -1.41 -14.71
CA ARG A 316 17.32 -2.39 -15.78
C ARG A 316 17.45 -3.78 -15.19
N THR A 317 16.90 -4.75 -15.90
CA THR A 317 17.18 -6.18 -15.69
C THR A 317 18.63 -6.51 -16.10
N PRO A 318 19.19 -7.66 -15.67
CA PRO A 318 20.57 -8.04 -16.00
C PRO A 318 20.82 -8.21 -17.51
N ASP A 319 19.80 -8.57 -18.29
CA ASP A 319 19.85 -8.66 -19.76
C ASP A 319 19.59 -7.32 -20.45
N GLY A 320 19.42 -6.24 -19.68
CA GLY A 320 19.36 -4.86 -20.18
C GLY A 320 17.95 -4.36 -20.51
N ARG A 321 16.89 -5.13 -20.26
CA ARG A 321 15.51 -4.64 -20.44
C ARG A 321 15.20 -3.55 -19.43
N ALA A 322 14.60 -2.47 -19.91
CA ALA A 322 14.05 -1.41 -19.08
C ALA A 322 12.83 -1.88 -18.28
N ILE A 323 12.84 -1.60 -16.98
CA ILE A 323 11.65 -1.69 -16.15
C ILE A 323 10.98 -0.33 -16.20
N ASP A 324 9.90 -0.25 -16.97
CA ASP A 324 9.09 0.96 -17.14
C ASP A 324 7.67 0.68 -16.64
N LEU A 325 7.29 1.31 -15.52
CA LEU A 325 5.98 1.10 -14.92
C LEU A 325 4.82 1.55 -15.83
N ARG A 326 5.09 2.36 -16.86
CA ARG A 326 4.09 2.74 -17.88
C ARG A 326 3.70 1.58 -18.80
N ASN A 327 4.39 0.44 -18.72
CA ASN A 327 4.01 -0.79 -19.40
C ASN A 327 2.87 -1.54 -18.71
N ILE A 328 2.58 -1.22 -17.44
CA ILE A 328 1.49 -1.84 -16.69
C ILE A 328 0.15 -1.44 -17.35
N ARG A 329 -0.71 -2.43 -17.62
CA ARG A 329 -2.03 -2.24 -18.25
C ARG A 329 -3.21 -2.42 -17.29
N SER A 330 -2.93 -2.94 -16.11
CA SER A 330 -3.94 -3.22 -15.09
C SER A 330 -4.07 -2.06 -14.11
N PRO A 331 -5.27 -1.82 -13.56
CA PRO A 331 -5.46 -0.68 -12.66
C PRO A 331 -4.59 -0.83 -11.41
N VAL A 332 -3.99 0.27 -10.98
CA VAL A 332 -3.15 0.32 -9.78
C VAL A 332 -3.87 1.12 -8.71
N VAL A 333 -4.14 0.47 -7.58
CA VAL A 333 -4.68 1.08 -6.36
C VAL A 333 -3.53 1.37 -5.40
N VAL A 334 -3.32 2.64 -5.06
CA VAL A 334 -2.31 3.08 -4.11
C VAL A 334 -2.97 3.40 -2.78
N PHE A 335 -2.67 2.64 -1.74
CA PHE A 335 -3.17 2.90 -0.40
C PHE A 335 -2.05 3.42 0.51
N CYS A 336 -2.15 4.68 0.93
CA CYS A 336 -1.16 5.34 1.78
C CYS A 336 -1.82 6.08 2.96
N SER A 337 -1.01 6.62 3.89
CA SER A 337 -1.51 7.39 5.02
C SER A 337 -0.66 8.60 5.37
N LYS A 338 -1.30 9.70 5.80
CA LYS A 338 -0.60 10.86 6.38
C LYS A 338 0.05 10.55 7.73
N GLY A 339 -0.37 9.48 8.43
CA GLY A 339 0.25 8.98 9.65
C GLY A 339 1.45 8.06 9.40
N ASP A 340 1.74 7.74 8.13
CA ASP A 340 2.87 6.90 7.75
C ASP A 340 4.15 7.74 7.62
N ASN A 341 5.11 7.48 8.51
CA ASN A 341 6.42 8.13 8.49
C ASN A 341 7.46 7.36 7.65
N ILE A 342 7.14 6.13 7.25
CA ILE A 342 7.97 5.26 6.42
C ILE A 342 7.69 5.53 4.94
N THR A 343 6.42 5.47 4.57
CA THR A 343 5.92 5.70 3.20
C THR A 343 4.83 6.77 3.20
N PRO A 344 5.18 8.05 3.40
CA PRO A 344 4.21 9.13 3.33
C PRO A 344 3.60 9.26 1.93
N PRO A 345 2.48 10.01 1.77
CA PRO A 345 1.77 10.10 0.49
C PRO A 345 2.65 10.48 -0.69
N GLN A 346 3.63 11.37 -0.50
CA GLN A 346 4.56 11.78 -1.56
C GLN A 346 5.41 10.59 -2.05
N GLN A 347 5.92 9.74 -1.14
CA GLN A 347 6.70 8.57 -1.55
C GLN A 347 5.85 7.49 -2.22
N ALA A 348 4.57 7.41 -1.86
CA ALA A 348 3.62 6.48 -2.47
C ALA A 348 3.09 6.96 -3.83
N LEU A 349 3.01 8.27 -4.07
CA LEU A 349 2.26 8.85 -5.22
C LEU A 349 3.13 9.63 -6.21
N ASP A 350 4.26 10.23 -5.81
CA ASP A 350 5.02 11.13 -6.70
C ASP A 350 5.66 10.40 -7.89
N TRP A 351 5.71 9.06 -7.87
CA TRP A 351 6.09 8.28 -9.06
C TRP A 351 5.17 8.56 -10.25
N VAL A 352 3.92 8.96 -10.00
CA VAL A 352 2.99 9.40 -11.04
C VAL A 352 3.48 10.70 -11.68
N LEU A 353 4.00 11.63 -10.87
CA LEU A 353 4.57 12.89 -11.34
C LEU A 353 5.92 12.70 -12.03
N ASP A 354 6.67 11.66 -11.66
CA ASP A 354 7.98 11.34 -12.25
C ASP A 354 7.85 10.66 -13.63
N LEU A 355 6.81 9.83 -13.83
CA LEU A 355 6.60 9.05 -15.05
C LEU A 355 5.76 9.75 -16.12
N TYR A 356 4.76 10.51 -15.70
CA TYR A 356 3.74 11.08 -16.58
C TYR A 356 3.80 12.61 -16.56
N GLU A 357 3.35 13.25 -17.64
CA GLU A 357 3.32 14.72 -17.72
C GLU A 357 2.07 15.33 -17.11
N ASP A 358 0.94 14.69 -17.36
CA ASP A 358 -0.40 15.07 -16.93
C ASP A 358 -1.32 13.85 -16.97
N VAL A 359 -2.60 14.07 -16.68
CA VAL A 359 -3.64 13.01 -16.71
C VAL A 359 -3.88 12.51 -18.14
N ASP A 360 -3.69 13.33 -19.17
CA ASP A 360 -3.82 12.88 -20.56
C ASP A 360 -2.67 11.94 -20.94
N ASP A 361 -1.48 12.14 -20.40
CA ASP A 361 -0.35 11.22 -20.58
C ASP A 361 -0.58 9.87 -19.87
N ILE A 362 -1.24 9.85 -18.72
CA ILE A 362 -1.74 8.62 -18.09
C ILE A 362 -2.73 7.90 -19.04
N ARG A 363 -3.66 8.65 -19.64
CA ARG A 363 -4.64 8.11 -20.60
C ARG A 363 -3.98 7.56 -21.86
N LYS A 364 -2.96 8.23 -22.41
CA LYS A 364 -2.18 7.73 -23.56
C LYS A 364 -1.53 6.37 -23.25
N HIS A 365 -1.05 6.18 -22.03
CA HIS A 365 -0.54 4.89 -21.58
C HIS A 365 -1.64 3.89 -21.16
N GLN A 366 -2.91 4.23 -21.37
CA GLN A 366 -4.09 3.42 -21.03
C GLN A 366 -4.12 2.96 -19.56
N GLN A 367 -3.53 3.76 -18.68
CA GLN A 367 -3.34 3.42 -17.29
C GLN A 367 -4.47 3.99 -16.42
N THR A 368 -4.91 3.21 -15.44
CA THR A 368 -5.91 3.61 -14.44
C THR A 368 -5.24 3.60 -13.07
N ILE A 369 -5.10 4.76 -12.45
CA ILE A 369 -4.50 4.90 -11.12
C ILE A 369 -5.58 5.39 -10.17
N VAL A 370 -5.82 4.62 -9.11
CA VAL A 370 -6.73 4.97 -8.02
C VAL A 370 -5.88 5.12 -6.77
N TYR A 371 -6.04 6.17 -5.98
CA TYR A 371 -5.37 6.28 -4.69
C TYR A 371 -6.36 6.55 -3.56
N THR A 372 -5.98 6.17 -2.34
CA THR A 372 -6.68 6.62 -1.12
C THR A 372 -5.67 6.98 -0.05
N ILE A 373 -6.01 8.01 0.73
CA ILE A 373 -5.15 8.54 1.80
C ILE A 373 -5.89 8.42 3.14
N HIS A 374 -5.37 7.58 4.03
CA HIS A 374 -5.87 7.53 5.40
C HIS A 374 -5.30 8.68 6.25
N GLU A 375 -6.12 9.30 7.09
CA GLU A 375 -5.72 10.52 7.83
C GLU A 375 -4.66 10.30 8.91
N SER A 376 -4.71 9.20 9.68
CA SER A 376 -3.89 9.10 10.90
C SER A 376 -3.24 7.74 11.18
N ILE A 377 -3.43 6.73 10.32
CA ILE A 377 -2.90 5.40 10.63
C ILE A 377 -1.40 5.34 10.35
N GLY A 378 -0.63 4.71 11.24
CA GLY A 378 0.78 4.45 11.00
C GLY A 378 0.99 3.36 9.95
N HIS A 379 2.22 3.24 9.44
CA HIS A 379 2.62 2.29 8.39
C HIS A 379 2.04 0.88 8.55
N LEU A 380 2.30 0.24 9.69
CA LEU A 380 1.82 -1.13 9.94
C LEU A 380 0.29 -1.23 9.94
N GLY A 381 -0.39 -0.19 10.42
CA GLY A 381 -1.84 -0.19 10.50
C GLY A 381 -2.52 -0.15 9.13
N ILE A 382 -1.81 0.18 8.05
CA ILE A 382 -2.33 0.12 6.67
C ILE A 382 -2.73 -1.32 6.30
N PHE A 383 -2.02 -2.34 6.78
CA PHE A 383 -2.27 -3.75 6.44
C PHE A 383 -2.63 -4.65 7.62
N VAL A 384 -2.31 -4.28 8.88
CA VAL A 384 -2.62 -5.13 10.07
C VAL A 384 -3.77 -4.63 10.95
N SER A 385 -4.28 -3.43 10.68
CA SER A 385 -5.36 -2.85 11.49
C SER A 385 -6.70 -3.46 11.08
N ALA A 386 -7.39 -4.08 12.03
CA ALA A 386 -8.73 -4.59 11.81
C ALA A 386 -9.72 -3.48 11.40
N GLY A 387 -9.51 -2.24 11.84
CA GLY A 387 -10.32 -1.10 11.42
C GLY A 387 -10.11 -0.72 9.95
N VAL A 388 -8.88 -0.87 9.45
CA VAL A 388 -8.55 -0.64 8.04
C VAL A 388 -8.99 -1.82 7.18
N ALA A 389 -8.81 -3.04 7.66
CA ALA A 389 -9.30 -4.25 7.01
C ALA A 389 -10.82 -4.18 6.75
N ARG A 390 -11.61 -3.85 7.79
CA ARG A 390 -13.09 -3.73 7.70
C ARG A 390 -13.61 -2.47 7.02
N LYS A 391 -12.72 -1.61 6.51
CA LYS A 391 -13.09 -0.40 5.78
C LYS A 391 -12.42 -0.41 4.40
N GLN A 392 -11.18 0.02 4.29
CA GLN A 392 -10.52 0.21 2.99
C GLN A 392 -10.37 -1.11 2.22
N HIS A 393 -9.83 -2.15 2.86
CA HIS A 393 -9.61 -3.43 2.16
C HIS A 393 -10.93 -4.14 1.84
N ASP A 394 -11.91 -4.08 2.74
CA ASP A 394 -13.27 -4.58 2.50
C ASP A 394 -13.89 -3.93 1.27
N GLU A 395 -13.86 -2.60 1.19
CA GLU A 395 -14.41 -1.89 0.05
C GLU A 395 -13.63 -2.16 -1.24
N PHE A 396 -12.30 -2.25 -1.19
CA PHE A 396 -11.50 -2.60 -2.38
C PHE A 396 -11.83 -3.99 -2.92
N VAL A 397 -12.04 -4.98 -2.05
CA VAL A 397 -12.39 -6.34 -2.45
C VAL A 397 -13.77 -6.39 -3.09
N HIS A 398 -14.78 -5.78 -2.46
CA HIS A 398 -16.15 -5.78 -2.98
C HIS A 398 -16.27 -4.99 -4.29
N ASN A 399 -15.50 -3.91 -4.43
CA ASN A 399 -15.52 -3.03 -5.59
C ASN A 399 -14.40 -3.32 -6.61
N ILE A 400 -13.69 -4.44 -6.51
CA ILE A 400 -12.51 -4.70 -7.35
C ILE A 400 -12.84 -4.76 -8.85
N ASP A 401 -14.03 -5.26 -9.19
CA ASP A 401 -14.51 -5.29 -10.57
C ASP A 401 -14.90 -3.90 -11.08
N MET A 402 -15.40 -3.01 -10.20
CA MET A 402 -15.60 -1.59 -10.53
C MET A 402 -14.26 -0.97 -10.88
N ILE A 403 -13.25 -1.15 -10.03
CA ILE A 403 -11.90 -0.63 -10.25
C ILE A 403 -11.32 -1.19 -11.56
N ASN A 404 -11.56 -2.47 -11.85
CA ASN A 404 -11.07 -3.12 -13.08
C ASN A 404 -11.58 -2.43 -14.36
N ILE A 405 -12.84 -1.98 -14.37
CA ILE A 405 -13.46 -1.38 -15.56
C ILE A 405 -13.32 0.13 -15.64
N LEU A 406 -12.81 0.79 -14.60
CA LEU A 406 -12.63 2.24 -14.60
C LEU A 406 -11.82 2.68 -15.82
N PRO A 407 -12.26 3.74 -16.52
CA PRO A 407 -11.51 4.30 -17.61
C PRO A 407 -10.08 4.73 -17.19
N PRO A 408 -9.15 4.84 -18.14
CA PRO A 408 -7.82 5.37 -17.88
C PRO A 408 -7.86 6.81 -17.31
N GLY A 409 -7.04 7.07 -16.30
CA GLY A 409 -7.02 8.34 -15.59
C GLY A 409 -6.48 8.23 -14.16
N LEU A 410 -6.55 9.35 -13.45
CA LEU A 410 -6.16 9.48 -12.05
C LEU A 410 -7.40 9.71 -11.18
N TYR A 411 -7.59 8.88 -10.16
CA TYR A 411 -8.77 8.90 -9.30
C TYR A 411 -8.39 8.83 -7.82
N GLU A 412 -9.18 9.49 -6.97
CA GLU A 412 -9.16 9.28 -5.53
C GLU A 412 -10.37 8.47 -5.09
N ALA A 413 -10.13 7.37 -4.37
CA ALA A 413 -11.17 6.57 -3.73
C ALA A 413 -11.54 7.21 -2.38
N ILE A 414 -12.79 7.65 -2.30
CA ILE A 414 -13.44 8.24 -1.13
C ILE A 414 -14.43 7.23 -0.55
N PHE A 415 -14.48 7.14 0.78
CA PHE A 415 -15.37 6.22 1.51
C PHE A 415 -16.29 7.01 2.43
N GLU A 416 -17.59 7.00 2.13
CA GLU A 416 -18.65 7.66 2.89
C GLU A 416 -19.43 6.61 3.71
N PRO A 417 -19.78 6.84 4.98
CA PRO A 417 -20.50 5.86 5.77
C PRO A 417 -21.95 5.72 5.26
N VAL A 418 -22.46 4.49 5.22
CA VAL A 418 -23.88 4.25 4.91
C VAL A 418 -24.74 4.70 6.09
N ASP A 419 -25.76 5.50 5.79
CA ASP A 419 -26.75 5.99 6.75
C ASP A 419 -28.19 5.92 6.20
N GLU A 420 -29.18 6.29 7.02
CA GLU A 420 -30.61 6.27 6.63
C GLU A 420 -30.94 7.21 5.45
N THR A 421 -30.03 8.13 5.10
CA THR A 421 -30.18 9.08 3.99
C THR A 421 -29.46 8.63 2.72
N THR A 422 -28.74 7.51 2.78
CA THR A 422 -27.99 6.96 1.65
C THR A 422 -28.96 6.38 0.61
N ALA A 423 -28.98 6.99 -0.58
CA ALA A 423 -29.80 6.51 -1.70
C ALA A 423 -29.38 5.09 -2.12
N ASN A 424 -30.35 4.21 -2.37
CA ASN A 424 -30.15 2.82 -2.80
C ASN A 424 -29.14 2.03 -1.95
N ALA A 425 -29.29 2.12 -0.62
CA ALA A 425 -28.41 1.43 0.33
C ALA A 425 -28.39 -0.10 0.17
N ASP A 426 -29.39 -0.69 -0.49
CA ASP A 426 -29.45 -2.11 -0.85
C ASP A 426 -28.44 -2.53 -1.93
N LEU A 427 -27.91 -1.58 -2.69
CA LEU A 427 -26.86 -1.81 -3.70
C LEU A 427 -25.44 -1.74 -3.12
N VAL A 428 -25.31 -1.41 -1.84
CA VAL A 428 -24.03 -1.30 -1.11
C VAL A 428 -23.75 -2.64 -0.42
N ALA A 429 -22.56 -3.19 -0.66
CA ALA A 429 -22.18 -4.49 -0.08
C ALA A 429 -21.75 -4.38 1.40
N GLY A 430 -21.26 -3.21 1.82
CA GLY A 430 -20.64 -2.98 3.11
C GLY A 430 -21.33 -1.91 3.97
N ASN A 431 -20.56 -1.33 4.89
CA ASN A 431 -21.01 -0.20 5.72
C ASN A 431 -20.52 1.15 5.17
N TRP A 432 -19.82 1.13 4.04
CA TRP A 432 -19.29 2.31 3.39
C TRP A 432 -19.67 2.28 1.91
N VAL A 433 -19.85 3.47 1.34
CA VAL A 433 -20.01 3.66 -0.10
C VAL A 433 -18.67 4.12 -0.65
N MET A 434 -18.11 3.35 -1.59
CA MET A 434 -16.92 3.74 -2.33
C MET A 434 -17.28 4.60 -3.55
N ARG A 435 -16.67 5.78 -3.66
CA ARG A 435 -16.72 6.65 -4.84
C ARG A 435 -15.31 6.92 -5.36
N CYS A 436 -15.11 6.81 -6.67
CA CYS A 436 -13.87 7.22 -7.34
C CYS A 436 -14.04 8.60 -7.96
N GLU A 437 -13.30 9.59 -7.48
CA GLU A 437 -13.36 10.97 -7.99
C GLU A 437 -12.14 11.27 -8.87
N ALA A 438 -12.36 11.84 -10.06
CA ALA A 438 -11.27 12.18 -10.97
C ALA A 438 -10.43 13.35 -10.45
N ARG A 439 -9.11 13.14 -10.36
CA ARG A 439 -8.13 14.09 -9.85
C ARG A 439 -7.18 14.57 -10.94
N SER A 440 -6.44 15.62 -10.61
CA SER A 440 -5.43 16.27 -11.43
C SER A 440 -4.06 16.16 -10.77
N PHE A 441 -3.01 16.57 -11.48
CA PHE A 441 -1.66 16.61 -10.91
C PHE A 441 -1.51 17.72 -9.87
N ASP A 442 -2.36 18.75 -9.93
CA ASP A 442 -2.35 19.81 -8.93
C ASP A 442 -2.86 19.28 -7.58
N ASP A 443 -3.77 18.31 -7.58
CA ASP A 443 -4.22 17.63 -6.36
C ASP A 443 -3.08 16.83 -5.71
N LEU A 444 -2.24 16.16 -6.51
CA LEU A 444 -1.06 15.46 -6.00
C LEU A 444 0.00 16.47 -5.49
N ARG A 445 0.28 17.53 -6.25
CA ARG A 445 1.22 18.59 -5.84
C ARG A 445 0.76 19.34 -4.58
N ALA A 446 -0.55 19.43 -4.36
CA ALA A 446 -1.11 20.04 -3.15
C ALA A 446 -0.78 19.24 -1.86
N LEU A 447 -0.40 17.97 -1.98
CA LEU A 447 0.14 17.20 -0.86
C LEU A 447 1.54 17.71 -0.43
N GLY A 448 2.19 18.55 -1.24
CA GLY A 448 3.59 18.96 -1.09
C GLY A 448 4.55 18.00 -1.77
N GLY A 449 5.83 18.36 -1.85
CA GLY A 449 6.84 17.56 -2.52
C GLY A 449 8.15 18.31 -2.68
N ASN A 450 9.09 17.73 -3.43
CA ASN A 450 10.37 18.35 -3.74
C ASN A 450 10.23 19.49 -4.76
N THR A 451 11.02 20.53 -4.53
CA THR A 451 11.40 21.49 -5.57
C THR A 451 12.45 20.89 -6.51
N ILE A 452 12.71 21.53 -7.64
CA ILE A 452 13.78 21.12 -8.56
C ILE A 452 15.15 21.21 -7.86
N GLU A 453 15.33 22.22 -7.01
CA GLU A 453 16.53 22.40 -6.20
C GLU A 453 16.74 21.23 -5.21
N ASP A 454 15.66 20.73 -4.61
CA ASP A 454 15.73 19.56 -3.73
C ASP A 454 16.12 18.31 -4.53
N ASP A 455 15.50 18.08 -5.68
CA ASP A 455 15.81 16.93 -6.54
C ASP A 455 17.28 16.95 -7.02
N ARG A 456 17.86 18.14 -7.28
CA ARG A 456 19.29 18.28 -7.56
C ARG A 456 20.18 17.87 -6.39
N CYS A 457 19.75 18.13 -5.15
CA CYS A 457 20.46 17.67 -3.97
C CYS A 457 20.47 16.13 -3.88
N PHE A 458 19.34 15.49 -4.17
CA PHE A 458 19.26 14.02 -4.22
C PHE A 458 20.06 13.42 -5.38
N ASP A 459 20.06 14.05 -6.56
CA ASP A 459 20.91 13.61 -7.69
C ASP A 459 22.41 13.71 -7.35
N ALA A 460 22.82 14.76 -6.65
CA ALA A 460 24.17 14.87 -6.11
C ALA A 460 24.49 13.74 -5.13
N ALA A 461 23.56 13.41 -4.23
CA ALA A 461 23.71 12.31 -3.28
C ALA A 461 23.87 10.94 -3.97
N ASP A 462 23.09 10.64 -5.01
CA ASP A 462 23.26 9.42 -5.81
C ASP A 462 24.62 9.37 -6.52
N ARG A 463 25.04 10.46 -7.16
CA ARG A 463 26.33 10.53 -7.87
C ARG A 463 27.51 10.30 -6.91
N LEU A 464 27.45 10.91 -5.74
CA LEU A 464 28.46 10.71 -4.69
C LEU A 464 28.40 9.27 -4.15
N SER A 465 27.21 8.70 -3.94
CA SER A 465 27.02 7.32 -3.51
C SER A 465 27.72 6.33 -4.46
N ARG A 466 27.52 6.48 -5.77
CA ARG A 466 28.18 5.64 -6.79
C ARG A 466 29.71 5.73 -6.73
N THR A 467 30.22 6.94 -6.49
CA THR A 467 31.67 7.17 -6.35
C THR A 467 32.22 6.49 -5.09
N ASN A 468 31.54 6.63 -3.96
CA ASN A 468 31.95 6.01 -2.69
C ASN A 468 31.87 4.47 -2.75
N LEU A 469 30.83 3.92 -3.37
CA LEU A 469 30.72 2.48 -3.60
C LEU A 469 31.87 1.96 -4.47
N ALA A 470 32.21 2.67 -5.55
CA ALA A 470 33.35 2.31 -6.41
C ALA A 470 34.67 2.34 -5.65
N PHE A 471 34.88 3.35 -4.80
CA PHE A 471 36.06 3.44 -3.93
C PHE A 471 36.13 2.25 -2.96
N TYR A 472 35.03 1.96 -2.26
CA TYR A 472 34.96 0.81 -1.34
C TYR A 472 35.30 -0.51 -2.05
N ARG A 473 34.63 -0.79 -3.16
CA ARG A 473 34.81 -2.03 -3.94
C ARG A 473 36.25 -2.20 -4.46
N THR A 474 36.87 -1.10 -4.87
CA THR A 474 38.22 -1.13 -5.46
C THR A 474 39.30 -1.29 -4.40
N PHE A 475 39.20 -0.55 -3.29
CA PHE A 475 40.33 -0.39 -2.36
C PHE A 475 40.15 -1.11 -1.02
N ILE A 476 38.92 -1.33 -0.56
CA ILE A 476 38.63 -1.84 0.79
C ILE A 476 38.05 -3.26 0.74
N GLN A 477 37.08 -3.50 -0.13
CA GLN A 477 36.36 -4.77 -0.25
C GLN A 477 37.28 -6.01 -0.36
N PRO A 478 38.38 -6.01 -1.15
CA PRO A 478 39.26 -7.18 -1.23
C PRO A 478 39.82 -7.61 0.13
N TRP A 479 40.16 -6.64 0.98
CA TRP A 479 40.66 -6.90 2.33
C TRP A 479 39.55 -7.40 3.25
N VAL A 480 38.38 -6.77 3.21
CA VAL A 480 37.22 -7.20 4.02
C VAL A 480 36.83 -8.64 3.68
N ARG A 481 36.67 -8.95 2.40
CA ARG A 481 36.33 -10.32 1.94
C ARG A 481 37.40 -11.35 2.31
N SER A 482 38.69 -10.96 2.32
CA SER A 482 39.78 -11.87 2.73
C SER A 482 39.76 -12.22 4.22
N LEU A 483 39.18 -11.35 5.05
CA LEU A 483 39.05 -11.53 6.49
C LEU A 483 37.69 -12.09 6.91
N ALA A 484 36.68 -11.95 6.06
CA ALA A 484 35.34 -12.48 6.27
C ALA A 484 35.37 -14.02 6.25
N SER A 485 34.60 -14.62 7.16
CA SER A 485 34.37 -16.06 7.23
C SER A 485 32.95 -16.32 7.72
N GLU A 486 32.42 -17.50 7.42
CA GLU A 486 31.06 -17.84 7.85
C GLU A 486 30.91 -17.82 9.38
N GLN A 487 31.95 -18.25 10.11
CA GLN A 487 31.94 -18.23 11.58
C GLN A 487 31.91 -16.80 12.13
N ALA A 488 32.67 -15.88 11.54
CA ALA A 488 32.67 -14.48 11.94
C ALA A 488 31.32 -13.81 11.58
N ALA A 489 30.78 -14.09 10.40
CA ALA A 489 29.50 -13.58 9.96
C ALA A 489 28.36 -14.05 10.88
N GLU A 490 28.34 -15.32 11.25
CA GLU A 490 27.34 -15.86 12.17
C GLU A 490 27.45 -15.26 13.57
N LEU A 491 28.67 -15.08 14.08
CA LEU A 491 28.88 -14.40 15.36
C LEU A 491 28.35 -12.96 15.32
N LEU A 492 28.59 -12.22 14.24
CA LEU A 492 28.05 -10.87 14.06
C LEU A 492 26.52 -10.86 14.06
N ARG A 493 25.87 -11.81 13.37
CA ARG A 493 24.40 -11.94 13.35
C ARG A 493 23.84 -12.25 14.73
N GLN A 494 24.41 -13.22 15.44
CA GLN A 494 23.96 -13.64 16.77
C GLN A 494 24.17 -12.57 17.84
N THR A 495 25.25 -11.79 17.73
CA THR A 495 25.57 -10.69 18.66
C THR A 495 24.91 -9.37 18.28
N HIS A 496 24.14 -9.33 17.19
CA HIS A 496 23.38 -8.15 16.83
C HIS A 496 22.38 -7.80 17.96
N PRO A 497 22.31 -6.54 18.44
CA PRO A 497 21.48 -6.17 19.59
C PRO A 497 20.02 -6.60 19.48
N LEU A 498 19.45 -6.54 18.26
CA LEU A 498 18.07 -6.93 18.01
C LEU A 498 17.80 -8.43 18.11
N ARG A 499 18.82 -9.30 18.00
CA ARG A 499 18.68 -10.73 18.29
C ARG A 499 18.98 -11.03 19.74
N MET A 500 20.02 -10.39 20.31
CA MET A 500 20.39 -10.57 21.71
C MET A 500 19.25 -10.29 22.69
N GLN A 501 18.37 -9.32 22.39
CA GLN A 501 17.20 -9.03 23.24
C GLN A 501 16.19 -10.19 23.35
N TYR A 502 16.20 -11.15 22.42
CA TYR A 502 15.35 -12.34 22.44
C TYR A 502 16.05 -13.58 23.00
N MET A 503 17.34 -13.48 23.37
CA MET A 503 18.10 -14.63 23.86
C MET A 503 18.06 -14.75 25.39
N ALA A 504 17.73 -15.93 25.89
CA ALA A 504 17.86 -16.25 27.31
C ALA A 504 19.31 -16.64 27.62
N THR A 505 19.96 -15.91 28.54
CA THR A 505 21.27 -16.35 29.05
C THR A 505 21.09 -17.62 29.91
N PRO A 506 22.14 -18.45 30.10
CA PRO A 506 22.05 -19.66 30.94
C PRO A 506 21.55 -19.38 32.36
N VAL A 507 21.89 -18.22 32.92
CA VAL A 507 21.41 -17.76 34.23
C VAL A 507 19.90 -17.52 34.21
N HIS A 508 19.36 -16.88 33.17
CA HIS A 508 17.92 -16.69 33.04
C HIS A 508 17.19 -18.04 33.02
N ARG A 509 17.66 -18.99 32.20
CA ARG A 509 17.05 -20.33 32.08
C ARG A 509 16.96 -21.07 33.42
N MET A 510 17.97 -20.94 34.28
CA MET A 510 17.98 -21.57 35.61
C MET A 510 16.80 -21.11 36.49
N PHE A 511 16.33 -19.88 36.31
CA PHE A 511 15.26 -19.28 37.12
C PHE A 511 13.89 -19.28 36.43
N HIS A 512 13.74 -19.77 35.19
CA HIS A 512 12.45 -19.75 34.45
C HIS A 512 11.31 -20.37 35.26
N GLY A 513 11.48 -21.60 35.77
CA GLY A 513 10.44 -22.28 36.53
C GLY A 513 10.13 -21.64 37.89
N MET A 514 11.09 -20.90 38.48
CA MET A 514 10.84 -20.12 39.70
C MET A 514 10.03 -18.86 39.38
N LEU A 515 10.37 -18.18 38.29
CA LEU A 515 9.68 -16.97 37.82
C LEU A 515 8.23 -17.29 37.42
N GLU A 516 8.01 -18.38 36.68
CA GLU A 516 6.68 -18.82 36.26
C GLU A 516 5.75 -19.07 37.46
N ARG A 517 6.20 -19.87 38.44
CA ARG A 517 5.43 -20.14 39.67
C ARG A 517 5.18 -18.87 40.49
N ALA A 518 6.17 -17.98 40.56
CA ALA A 518 6.00 -16.70 41.25
C ALA A 518 4.99 -15.80 40.51
N ALA A 519 4.97 -15.83 39.17
CA ALA A 519 4.02 -15.10 38.35
C ALA A 519 2.60 -15.63 38.53
N GLU A 520 2.41 -16.95 38.56
CA GLU A 520 1.13 -17.58 38.90
C GLU A 520 0.63 -17.14 40.28
N THR A 521 1.49 -17.22 41.30
CA THR A 521 1.15 -16.78 42.67
C THR A 521 0.76 -15.30 42.70
N VAL A 522 1.47 -14.45 41.94
CA VAL A 522 1.16 -13.02 41.81
C VAL A 522 -0.16 -12.80 41.07
N ARG A 523 -0.48 -13.56 40.02
CA ARG A 523 -1.77 -13.48 39.32
C ARG A 523 -2.94 -13.82 40.24
N GLU A 524 -2.80 -14.87 41.05
CA GLU A 524 -3.81 -15.27 42.03
C GLU A 524 -3.99 -14.25 43.17
N ASN A 525 -2.90 -13.58 43.57
CA ASN A 525 -2.87 -12.64 44.69
C ASN A 525 -2.65 -11.19 44.23
N ARG A 526 -3.09 -10.86 43.02
CA ARG A 526 -2.87 -9.55 42.40
C ARG A 526 -3.54 -8.46 43.24
N LYS A 527 -2.79 -7.40 43.58
CA LYS A 527 -3.24 -6.22 44.33
C LYS A 527 -2.96 -4.95 43.55
N PRO A 528 -3.80 -4.62 42.54
CA PRO A 528 -3.66 -3.38 41.78
C PRO A 528 -3.84 -2.18 42.70
N VAL A 529 -3.01 -1.16 42.50
CA VAL A 529 -3.17 0.11 43.21
C VAL A 529 -4.36 0.91 42.63
N GLU A 530 -5.08 1.65 43.48
CA GLU A 530 -6.18 2.51 43.02
C GLU A 530 -5.68 3.65 42.10
N ASP A 531 -6.49 4.06 41.13
CA ASP A 531 -6.13 5.11 40.15
C ASP A 531 -5.76 6.46 40.77
N GLY A 532 -6.29 6.75 41.97
CA GLY A 532 -6.02 7.99 42.71
C GLY A 532 -4.69 7.99 43.48
N ASN A 533 -3.90 6.91 43.46
CA ASN A 533 -2.65 6.83 44.21
C ASN A 533 -1.58 7.82 43.70
N LEU A 534 -0.97 8.56 44.62
CA LEU A 534 0.01 9.61 44.31
C LEU A 534 1.25 9.08 43.57
N PHE A 535 1.80 7.94 43.99
CA PHE A 535 3.03 7.38 43.41
C PHE A 535 2.78 6.78 42.02
N SER A 536 1.60 6.18 41.80
CA SER A 536 1.17 5.74 40.46
C SER A 536 1.04 6.91 39.49
N GLN A 537 0.49 8.04 39.94
CA GLN A 537 0.43 9.27 39.14
C GLN A 537 1.82 9.84 38.84
N MET A 538 2.71 9.86 39.83
CA MET A 538 4.11 10.28 39.63
C MET A 538 4.84 9.37 38.63
N GLU A 539 4.65 8.05 38.69
CA GLU A 539 5.21 7.11 37.72
C GLU A 539 4.74 7.43 36.28
N ARG A 540 3.42 7.64 36.09
CA ARG A 540 2.85 8.00 34.79
C ARG A 540 3.42 9.33 34.28
N GLN A 541 3.60 10.31 35.16
CA GLN A 541 4.20 11.61 34.80
C GLN A 541 5.69 11.51 34.44
N ILE A 542 6.46 10.71 35.17
CA ILE A 542 7.87 10.43 34.86
C ILE A 542 7.96 9.73 33.49
N SER A 543 7.12 8.71 33.26
CA SER A 543 7.04 8.05 31.96
C SER A 543 6.70 9.04 30.85
N GLY A 544 5.71 9.92 31.05
CA GLY A 544 5.38 10.98 30.09
C GLY A 544 6.57 11.89 29.80
N SER A 545 7.30 12.31 30.83
CA SER A 545 8.48 13.17 30.68
C SER A 545 9.63 12.49 29.93
N ILE A 546 9.81 11.18 30.10
CA ILE A 546 10.79 10.38 29.33
C ILE A 546 10.38 10.33 27.85
N VAL A 547 9.09 10.08 27.57
CA VAL A 547 8.55 10.08 26.21
C VAL A 547 8.75 11.43 25.56
N ASP A 548 8.38 12.52 26.23
CA ASP A 548 8.54 13.90 25.74
C ASP A 548 10.01 14.23 25.48
N GLY A 549 10.93 13.79 26.36
CA GLY A 549 12.37 13.97 26.17
C GLY A 549 12.94 13.21 24.97
N LEU A 550 12.52 11.96 24.77
CA LEU A 550 12.93 11.15 23.61
C LEU A 550 12.35 11.70 22.31
N GLU A 551 11.12 12.22 22.34
CA GLU A 551 10.47 12.84 21.20
C GLU A 551 11.13 14.17 20.82
N ALA A 552 11.47 15.01 21.80
CA ALA A 552 12.24 16.23 21.58
C ALA A 552 13.64 15.93 20.99
N TRP A 553 14.31 14.89 21.51
CA TRP A 553 15.59 14.44 20.96
C TRP A 553 15.45 13.97 19.51
N ARG A 554 14.44 13.15 19.20
CA ARG A 554 14.10 12.74 17.83
C ARG A 554 13.97 13.96 16.93
N GLN A 555 13.03 14.86 17.21
CA GLN A 555 12.77 16.06 16.39
C GLN A 555 14.03 16.92 16.15
N ALA A 556 14.89 17.06 17.17
CA ALA A 556 16.16 17.77 17.04
C ALA A 556 17.13 17.06 16.08
N THR A 557 17.28 15.73 16.20
CA THR A 557 18.13 14.94 15.29
C THR A 557 17.62 14.94 13.86
N GLU A 558 16.30 14.87 13.66
CA GLU A 558 15.65 14.92 12.35
C GLU A 558 15.85 16.27 11.66
N THR A 559 15.65 17.36 12.40
CA THR A 559 15.89 18.72 11.91
C THR A 559 17.37 18.92 11.54
N MET A 560 18.28 18.38 12.36
CA MET A 560 19.72 18.47 12.08
C MET A 560 20.09 17.66 10.83
N ALA A 561 19.54 16.46 10.66
CA ALA A 561 19.77 15.61 9.51
C ALA A 561 19.36 16.32 8.21
N GLU A 562 18.15 16.89 8.16
CA GLU A 562 17.67 17.64 7.00
C GLU A 562 18.56 18.85 6.68
N LYS A 563 18.86 19.69 7.67
CA LYS A 563 19.72 20.87 7.47
C LYS A 563 21.12 20.48 6.99
N THR A 564 21.67 19.42 7.54
CA THR A 564 23.00 18.91 7.15
C THR A 564 22.97 18.40 5.72
N PHE A 565 21.92 17.66 5.34
CA PHE A 565 21.75 17.15 3.98
C PHE A 565 21.75 18.29 2.97
N PHE A 566 20.88 19.29 3.14
CA PHE A 566 20.80 20.43 2.21
C PHE A 566 22.03 21.33 2.26
N ALA A 567 22.71 21.46 3.41
CA ALA A 567 23.97 22.21 3.48
C ALA A 567 25.10 21.54 2.69
N ILE A 568 25.16 20.20 2.67
CA ILE A 568 26.16 19.45 1.92
C ILE A 568 25.78 19.39 0.44
N PHE A 569 24.59 18.86 0.14
CA PHE A 569 24.18 18.53 -1.22
C PHE A 569 23.58 19.70 -2.00
N GLY A 570 23.17 20.78 -1.31
CA GLY A 570 22.81 22.06 -1.93
C GLY A 570 24.02 22.93 -2.29
N ASN A 571 25.24 22.50 -2.00
CA ASN A 571 26.45 23.24 -2.34
C ASN A 571 26.70 23.24 -3.87
N PRO A 572 26.71 24.41 -4.55
CA PRO A 572 26.86 24.46 -6.01
C PRO A 572 28.20 23.90 -6.50
N VAL A 573 29.29 24.08 -5.74
CA VAL A 573 30.62 23.57 -6.14
C VAL A 573 30.63 22.05 -6.12
N LEU A 574 30.04 21.43 -5.08
CA LEU A 574 29.90 19.98 -5.01
C LEU A 574 29.05 19.46 -6.17
N GLN A 575 27.87 20.05 -6.39
CA GLN A 575 26.96 19.67 -7.47
C GLN A 575 27.66 19.76 -8.85
N SER A 576 28.34 20.86 -9.14
CA SER A 576 29.09 21.01 -10.40
C SER A 576 30.22 19.98 -10.51
N SER A 577 30.95 19.69 -9.43
CA SER A 577 32.02 18.67 -9.45
C SER A 577 31.49 17.25 -9.73
N LEU A 578 30.23 16.98 -9.39
CA LEU A 578 29.56 15.69 -9.63
C LEU A 578 28.82 15.66 -10.98
N GLY A 579 28.82 16.77 -11.72
CA GLY A 579 28.15 16.92 -13.01
C GLY A 579 26.63 16.97 -12.91
N VAL A 580 26.09 17.54 -11.82
CA VAL A 580 24.67 17.87 -11.69
C VAL A 580 24.38 19.13 -12.52
N ASP A 581 23.31 19.10 -13.31
CA ASP A 581 22.87 20.26 -14.10
C ASP A 581 22.16 21.29 -13.19
N GLN A 582 22.67 22.52 -13.22
CA GLN A 582 22.16 23.65 -12.42
C GLN A 582 21.29 24.62 -13.24
N GLU A 583 21.27 24.50 -14.56
CA GLU A 583 20.61 25.46 -15.46
C GLU A 583 19.25 24.94 -15.94
N SER A 584 19.09 23.62 -16.09
CA SER A 584 17.83 23.03 -16.55
C SER A 584 16.68 23.24 -15.56
N GLY A 585 15.52 23.70 -16.06
CA GLY A 585 14.26 23.73 -15.31
C GLY A 585 13.54 22.38 -15.25
N GLU A 586 14.13 21.32 -15.79
CA GLU A 586 13.58 19.97 -15.71
C GLU A 586 14.08 19.23 -14.46
N ARG A 587 13.27 18.30 -13.95
CA ARG A 587 13.71 17.41 -12.88
C ARG A 587 14.89 16.54 -13.36
N PRO A 588 15.92 16.32 -12.52
CA PRO A 588 17.11 15.53 -12.89
C PRO A 588 16.82 14.10 -13.36
N ARG A 589 15.72 13.50 -12.90
CA ARG A 589 15.28 12.14 -13.29
C ARG A 589 13.82 12.15 -13.68
N LYS A 590 13.56 12.04 -14.98
CA LYS A 590 12.24 11.91 -15.58
C LYS A 590 12.28 10.80 -16.61
N ALA A 591 11.23 9.99 -16.68
CA ALA A 591 11.18 8.89 -17.62
C ALA A 591 11.27 9.37 -19.08
N ALA A 592 12.17 8.76 -19.85
CA ALA A 592 12.39 9.14 -21.24
C ALA A 592 11.12 8.94 -22.08
N LYS A 593 10.90 9.86 -23.03
CA LYS A 593 9.81 9.74 -24.02
C LYS A 593 10.24 8.87 -25.18
N SER A 594 9.33 7.99 -25.63
CA SER A 594 9.55 7.17 -26.82
C SER A 594 8.80 7.74 -28.02
N ALA A 595 9.54 8.15 -29.06
CA ALA A 595 8.96 8.57 -30.34
C ALA A 595 8.16 7.43 -31.01
N GLN A 596 8.52 6.16 -30.74
CA GLN A 596 7.76 5.01 -31.22
C GLN A 596 6.41 4.92 -30.52
N HIS A 597 6.37 5.14 -29.19
CA HIS A 597 5.12 5.16 -28.45
C HIS A 597 4.18 6.24 -28.97
N GLN A 598 4.68 7.46 -29.19
CA GLN A 598 3.86 8.55 -29.74
C GLN A 598 3.23 8.18 -31.09
N ARG A 599 3.99 7.53 -31.99
CA ARG A 599 3.45 7.07 -33.28
C ARG A 599 2.35 6.01 -33.14
N LEU A 600 2.48 5.11 -32.16
CA LEU A 600 1.44 4.12 -31.87
C LEU A 600 0.16 4.80 -31.37
N ILE A 601 0.29 5.81 -30.52
CA ILE A 601 -0.84 6.61 -30.03
C ILE A 601 -1.50 7.36 -31.18
N ASP A 602 -0.72 8.03 -32.04
CA ASP A 602 -1.26 8.77 -33.18
C ASP A 602 -2.03 7.83 -34.14
N ALA A 603 -1.52 6.62 -34.37
CA ALA A 603 -2.18 5.60 -35.19
C ALA A 603 -3.50 5.11 -34.54
N GLU A 604 -3.49 4.87 -33.23
CA GLU A 604 -4.69 4.44 -32.49
C GLU A 604 -5.76 5.55 -32.50
N ILE A 605 -5.37 6.82 -32.35
CA ILE A 605 -6.29 7.96 -32.44
C ILE A 605 -6.95 8.01 -33.83
N ILE A 606 -6.18 7.81 -34.90
CA ILE A 606 -6.73 7.77 -36.26
C ILE A 606 -7.73 6.61 -36.39
N SER A 607 -7.36 5.41 -35.93
CA SER A 607 -8.24 4.23 -35.98
C SER A 607 -9.56 4.46 -35.22
N LEU A 608 -9.50 5.01 -34.00
CA LEU A 608 -10.70 5.30 -33.22
C LEU A 608 -11.58 6.38 -33.87
N LYS A 609 -10.98 7.39 -34.51
CA LYS A 609 -11.72 8.41 -35.26
C LYS A 609 -12.46 7.82 -36.47
N GLU A 610 -11.84 6.90 -37.19
CA GLU A 610 -12.48 6.22 -38.34
C GLU A 610 -13.64 5.32 -37.90
N ARG A 611 -13.57 4.79 -36.67
CA ARG A 611 -14.56 3.85 -36.10
C ARG A 611 -15.65 4.54 -35.25
N MET A 612 -15.72 5.87 -35.22
CA MET A 612 -16.66 6.62 -34.36
C MET A 612 -18.13 6.23 -34.58
N SER A 613 -18.51 5.92 -35.82
CA SER A 613 -19.87 5.52 -36.20
C SER A 613 -20.09 4.01 -36.23
N GLU A 614 -19.08 3.20 -35.91
CA GLU A 614 -19.21 1.75 -35.83
C GLU A 614 -19.77 1.34 -34.45
N GLY A 615 -20.65 0.34 -34.45
CA GLY A 615 -21.28 -0.18 -33.25
C GLY A 615 -22.78 -0.37 -33.42
N GLY A 616 -23.44 -0.78 -32.35
CA GLY A 616 -24.88 -0.88 -32.26
C GLY A 616 -25.40 -0.38 -30.92
N MET A 617 -26.49 -0.97 -30.46
CA MET A 617 -27.21 -0.51 -29.27
C MET A 617 -26.36 -0.50 -27.99
N LEU A 618 -25.45 -1.48 -27.84
CA LEU A 618 -24.60 -1.60 -26.66
C LEU A 618 -23.53 -0.49 -26.63
N GLU A 619 -22.87 -0.23 -27.75
CA GLU A 619 -21.91 0.85 -27.91
C GLU A 619 -22.57 2.20 -27.65
N ALA A 620 -23.76 2.42 -28.21
CA ALA A 620 -24.55 3.63 -28.00
C ALA A 620 -24.92 3.83 -26.51
N PHE A 621 -25.37 2.76 -25.85
CA PHE A 621 -25.69 2.76 -24.42
C PHE A 621 -24.48 3.12 -23.55
N ILE A 622 -23.36 2.43 -23.75
CA ILE A 622 -22.13 2.66 -22.97
C ILE A 622 -21.58 4.07 -23.23
N ARG A 623 -21.54 4.52 -24.48
CA ARG A 623 -21.09 5.86 -24.84
C ARG A 623 -21.96 6.94 -24.20
N SER A 624 -23.27 6.72 -24.14
CA SER A 624 -24.20 7.64 -23.48
C SER A 624 -23.96 7.73 -21.97
N LEU A 625 -23.80 6.58 -21.30
CA LEU A 625 -23.46 6.52 -19.88
C LEU A 625 -22.14 7.24 -19.58
N LEU A 626 -21.10 6.97 -20.36
CA LEU A 626 -19.79 7.61 -20.21
C LEU A 626 -19.86 9.12 -20.45
N TYR A 627 -20.62 9.57 -21.46
CA TYR A 627 -20.80 11.00 -21.74
C TYR A 627 -21.41 11.73 -20.54
N VAL A 628 -22.43 11.15 -19.89
CA VAL A 628 -23.03 11.71 -18.67
C VAL A 628 -22.04 11.64 -17.50
N ALA A 629 -21.42 10.50 -17.26
CA ALA A 629 -20.48 10.30 -16.14
C ALA A 629 -19.23 11.21 -16.23
N LEU A 630 -18.76 11.53 -17.43
CA LEU A 630 -17.64 12.46 -17.65
C LEU A 630 -17.91 13.87 -17.13
N ALA A 631 -19.17 14.34 -17.13
CA ALA A 631 -19.53 15.63 -16.54
C ALA A 631 -19.41 15.63 -15.02
N GLU A 632 -19.79 14.52 -14.38
CA GLU A 632 -19.79 14.40 -12.92
C GLU A 632 -18.39 14.26 -12.33
N ARG A 633 -17.40 13.85 -13.14
CA ARG A 633 -16.02 13.56 -12.71
C ARG A 633 -15.96 12.57 -11.54
N LYS A 634 -16.98 11.73 -11.37
CA LYS A 634 -17.18 10.80 -10.24
C LYS A 634 -17.76 9.49 -10.77
N VAL A 635 -17.29 8.37 -10.22
CA VAL A 635 -17.86 7.04 -10.46
C VAL A 635 -18.25 6.45 -9.11
N ASP A 636 -19.53 6.14 -8.95
CA ASP A 636 -20.15 5.67 -7.71
C ASP A 636 -20.41 4.16 -7.78
N GLU A 637 -20.13 3.43 -6.70
CA GLU A 637 -20.33 1.98 -6.65
C GLU A 637 -21.77 1.55 -6.91
N ARG A 638 -22.77 2.35 -6.56
CA ARG A 638 -24.19 2.00 -6.75
C ARG A 638 -24.56 2.03 -8.23
N ALA A 639 -24.12 3.08 -8.91
CA ALA A 639 -24.27 3.20 -10.37
C ALA A 639 -23.56 2.03 -11.09
N PHE A 640 -22.38 1.65 -10.61
CA PHE A 640 -21.66 0.49 -11.14
C PHE A 640 -22.38 -0.83 -10.86
N SER A 641 -22.81 -1.10 -9.63
CA SER A 641 -23.54 -2.31 -9.25
C SER A 641 -24.81 -2.45 -10.08
N PHE A 642 -25.55 -1.36 -10.28
CA PHE A 642 -26.73 -1.36 -11.12
C PHE A 642 -26.40 -1.65 -12.60
N MET A 643 -25.40 -0.98 -13.17
CA MET A 643 -24.92 -1.26 -14.52
C MET A 643 -24.46 -2.73 -14.67
N ARG A 644 -23.77 -3.29 -13.67
CA ARG A 644 -23.35 -4.69 -13.63
C ARG A 644 -24.57 -5.62 -13.60
N HIS A 645 -25.59 -5.31 -12.82
CA HIS A 645 -26.83 -6.09 -12.78
C HIS A 645 -27.55 -6.08 -14.13
N LEU A 646 -27.69 -4.91 -14.76
CA LEU A 646 -28.25 -4.77 -16.11
C LEU A 646 -27.45 -5.57 -17.14
N TRP A 647 -26.12 -5.46 -17.10
CA TRP A 647 -25.24 -6.22 -17.98
C TRP A 647 -25.40 -7.73 -17.78
N LEU A 648 -25.39 -8.23 -16.54
CA LEU A 648 -25.59 -9.65 -16.24
C LEU A 648 -26.94 -10.18 -16.71
N GLN A 649 -28.00 -9.37 -16.63
CA GLN A 649 -29.32 -9.72 -17.15
C GLN A 649 -29.33 -9.78 -18.69
N GLN A 650 -28.63 -8.86 -19.36
CA GLN A 650 -28.49 -8.84 -20.83
C GLN A 650 -27.44 -9.82 -21.38
N ARG A 651 -26.54 -10.33 -20.54
CA ARG A 651 -25.49 -11.31 -20.92
C ARG A 651 -26.05 -12.64 -21.42
N ARG A 652 -27.34 -12.92 -21.19
CA ARG A 652 -28.05 -14.01 -21.86
C ARG A 652 -28.15 -13.81 -23.38
N SER A 653 -27.91 -12.59 -23.88
CA SER A 653 -27.97 -12.19 -25.29
C SER A 653 -26.61 -11.82 -25.90
N SER A 654 -25.55 -11.59 -25.10
CA SER A 654 -24.21 -11.20 -25.58
C SER A 654 -23.10 -12.11 -25.01
N ASN A 655 -22.25 -12.67 -25.88
CA ASN A 655 -21.14 -13.56 -25.52
C ASN A 655 -19.91 -12.83 -24.90
N LEU A 656 -20.07 -11.61 -24.36
CA LEU A 656 -18.96 -10.81 -23.83
C LEU A 656 -18.62 -11.22 -22.38
N ASP A 657 -17.33 -11.36 -22.10
CA ASP A 657 -16.78 -11.48 -20.74
C ASP A 657 -16.43 -10.10 -20.15
N ILE A 658 -15.95 -10.04 -18.90
CA ILE A 658 -15.67 -8.76 -18.23
C ILE A 658 -14.51 -8.00 -18.90
N GLU A 659 -13.53 -8.70 -19.47
CA GLU A 659 -12.38 -8.08 -20.14
C GLU A 659 -12.79 -7.53 -21.51
N GLY A 660 -13.66 -8.25 -22.24
CA GLY A 660 -14.33 -7.73 -23.44
C GLY A 660 -15.17 -6.49 -23.13
N PHE A 661 -15.92 -6.50 -22.03
CA PHE A 661 -16.68 -5.33 -21.57
C PHE A 661 -15.76 -4.16 -21.18
N ARG A 662 -14.69 -4.42 -20.43
CA ARG A 662 -13.66 -3.42 -20.08
C ARG A 662 -13.04 -2.79 -21.33
N LYS A 663 -12.69 -3.60 -22.33
CA LYS A 663 -12.16 -3.11 -23.61
C LYS A 663 -13.16 -2.20 -24.30
N LEU A 664 -14.43 -2.61 -24.36
CA LEU A 664 -15.50 -1.81 -24.95
C LEU A 664 -15.67 -0.46 -24.23
N VAL A 665 -15.76 -0.45 -22.90
CA VAL A 665 -15.84 0.78 -22.10
C VAL A 665 -14.65 1.71 -22.39
N ARG A 666 -13.44 1.15 -22.48
CA ARG A 666 -12.22 1.91 -22.81
C ARG A 666 -12.26 2.52 -24.21
N GLU A 667 -12.66 1.75 -25.22
CA GLU A 667 -12.79 2.25 -26.60
C GLU A 667 -13.79 3.42 -26.67
N GLN A 668 -14.98 3.26 -26.08
CA GLN A 668 -16.00 4.32 -26.06
C GLN A 668 -15.54 5.56 -25.27
N PHE A 669 -14.81 5.36 -24.17
CA PHE A 669 -14.23 6.45 -23.39
C PHE A 669 -13.18 7.25 -24.19
N PHE A 670 -12.29 6.56 -24.91
CA PHE A 670 -11.29 7.23 -25.72
C PHE A 670 -11.90 7.98 -26.89
N MET A 671 -12.93 7.42 -27.53
CA MET A 671 -13.69 8.15 -28.58
C MET A 671 -14.24 9.48 -28.05
N LEU A 672 -14.91 9.46 -26.89
CA LEU A 672 -15.40 10.69 -26.24
C LEU A 672 -14.27 11.66 -25.85
N SER A 673 -13.14 11.13 -25.38
CA SER A 673 -12.00 11.95 -24.95
C SER A 673 -11.25 12.60 -26.13
N ILE A 674 -11.26 11.95 -27.30
CA ILE A 674 -10.58 12.41 -28.52
C ILE A 674 -11.44 13.46 -29.25
N ASP A 675 -12.74 13.20 -29.40
CA ASP A 675 -13.69 14.08 -30.09
C ASP A 675 -15.10 13.86 -29.53
N GLU A 676 -15.42 14.57 -28.44
CA GLU A 676 -16.69 14.42 -27.70
C GLU A 676 -17.91 14.65 -28.61
N GLU A 677 -17.86 15.66 -29.47
CA GLU A 677 -18.97 16.03 -30.35
C GLU A 677 -19.19 15.00 -31.45
N ALA A 678 -18.13 14.55 -32.14
CA ALA A 678 -18.26 13.51 -33.17
C ALA A 678 -18.74 12.18 -32.57
N ALA A 679 -18.18 11.78 -31.42
CA ALA A 679 -18.56 10.55 -30.72
C ALA A 679 -20.04 10.60 -30.29
N THR A 680 -20.50 11.73 -29.77
CA THR A 680 -21.88 11.93 -29.32
C THR A 680 -22.86 12.00 -30.50
N ALA A 681 -22.50 12.69 -31.59
CA ALA A 681 -23.32 12.77 -32.79
C ALA A 681 -23.55 11.40 -33.46
N ALA A 682 -22.57 10.50 -33.35
CA ALA A 682 -22.67 9.14 -33.88
C ALA A 682 -23.66 8.24 -33.10
N ILE A 683 -24.08 8.61 -31.88
CA ILE A 683 -25.00 7.79 -31.06
C ILE A 683 -26.30 7.49 -31.80
N ALA A 684 -26.92 8.52 -32.39
CA ALA A 684 -28.20 8.36 -33.08
C ALA A 684 -28.15 7.34 -34.24
N GLY A 685 -26.99 7.21 -34.91
CA GLY A 685 -26.79 6.24 -36.00
C GLY A 685 -26.59 4.79 -35.53
N MET A 686 -26.28 4.58 -34.25
CA MET A 686 -26.07 3.26 -33.65
C MET A 686 -27.31 2.70 -32.94
N LEU A 687 -28.34 3.53 -32.74
CA LEU A 687 -29.58 3.12 -32.05
C LEU A 687 -30.41 2.15 -32.89
N SER A 688 -31.15 1.27 -32.20
CA SER A 688 -32.12 0.38 -32.84
C SER A 688 -33.23 1.16 -33.55
N ALA A 689 -33.72 0.61 -34.67
CA ALA A 689 -34.88 1.15 -35.36
C ALA A 689 -36.18 0.97 -34.55
N ASP A 690 -36.21 0.05 -33.59
CA ASP A 690 -37.34 -0.18 -32.70
C ASP A 690 -37.42 0.93 -31.62
N PRO A 691 -38.51 1.73 -31.57
CA PRO A 691 -38.71 2.72 -30.51
C PRO A 691 -38.74 2.11 -29.12
N GLY A 692 -39.29 0.90 -28.94
CA GLY A 692 -39.39 0.26 -27.63
C GLY A 692 -38.04 -0.15 -27.06
N GLU A 693 -37.13 -0.63 -27.92
CA GLU A 693 -35.75 -0.94 -27.50
C GLU A 693 -34.97 0.33 -27.13
N ARG A 694 -35.22 1.45 -27.83
CA ARG A 694 -34.62 2.75 -27.50
C ARG A 694 -35.13 3.29 -26.16
N GLU A 695 -36.44 3.26 -25.94
CA GLU A 695 -37.05 3.69 -24.68
C GLU A 695 -36.52 2.86 -23.50
N ALA A 696 -36.52 1.53 -23.62
CA ALA A 696 -35.99 0.65 -22.57
C ALA A 696 -34.50 0.87 -22.27
N ALA A 697 -33.68 1.15 -23.30
CA ALA A 697 -32.27 1.45 -23.10
C ALA A 697 -32.05 2.82 -22.44
N PHE A 698 -32.88 3.81 -22.77
CA PHE A 698 -32.81 5.12 -22.12
C PHE A 698 -33.29 5.05 -20.67
N GLU A 699 -34.37 4.34 -20.37
CA GLU A 699 -34.81 4.07 -18.99
C GLU A 699 -33.69 3.39 -18.18
N ALA A 700 -32.97 2.44 -18.78
CA ALA A 700 -31.81 1.82 -18.14
C ALA A 700 -30.68 2.83 -17.88
N ILE A 701 -30.44 3.79 -18.78
CA ILE A 701 -29.47 4.89 -18.55
C ILE A 701 -29.90 5.74 -17.36
N GLU A 702 -31.18 6.16 -17.32
CA GLU A 702 -31.72 6.97 -16.22
C GLU A 702 -31.57 6.24 -14.89
N GLN A 703 -31.93 4.96 -14.83
CA GLN A 703 -31.81 4.15 -13.61
C GLN A 703 -30.37 4.00 -13.13
N VAL A 704 -29.39 3.79 -14.03
CA VAL A 704 -27.96 3.74 -13.66
C VAL A 704 -27.51 5.06 -13.04
N VAL A 705 -27.94 6.17 -13.63
CA VAL A 705 -27.54 7.51 -13.20
C VAL A 705 -28.20 7.91 -11.89
N GLU A 706 -29.48 7.57 -11.71
CA GLU A 706 -30.25 7.80 -10.47
C GLU A 706 -29.84 6.86 -9.32
N ALA A 707 -29.18 5.73 -9.61
CA ALA A 707 -28.70 4.82 -8.59
C ALA A 707 -27.66 5.45 -7.65
N GLY A 708 -26.88 6.41 -8.15
CA GLY A 708 -25.83 7.12 -7.41
C GLY A 708 -26.34 8.30 -6.55
N ALA A 709 -25.45 9.24 -6.21
CA ALA A 709 -25.77 10.41 -5.38
C ALA A 709 -26.60 11.51 -6.10
N GLY A 710 -27.17 11.20 -7.27
CA GLY A 710 -27.81 12.17 -8.17
C GLY A 710 -26.81 12.96 -9.03
N LEU A 711 -27.30 13.59 -10.10
CA LEU A 711 -26.49 14.39 -11.04
C LEU A 711 -26.36 15.85 -10.61
N GLU A 712 -25.18 16.42 -10.83
CA GLU A 712 -24.98 17.86 -10.89
C GLU A 712 -25.63 18.47 -12.15
N GLU A 713 -25.67 19.80 -12.25
CA GLU A 713 -26.42 20.48 -13.33
C GLU A 713 -25.91 20.11 -14.72
N HIS A 714 -24.59 20.02 -14.89
CA HIS A 714 -23.97 19.60 -16.15
C HIS A 714 -24.30 18.15 -16.52
N GLY A 715 -24.38 17.24 -15.54
CA GLY A 715 -24.83 15.86 -15.80
C GLY A 715 -26.27 15.80 -16.27
N LYS A 716 -27.17 16.61 -15.70
CA LYS A 716 -28.57 16.70 -16.13
C LYS A 716 -28.69 17.24 -17.56
N GLU A 717 -27.92 18.26 -17.91
CA GLU A 717 -27.86 18.80 -19.28
C GLU A 717 -27.41 17.73 -20.28
N ARG A 718 -26.38 16.94 -19.92
CA ARG A 718 -25.89 15.84 -20.74
C ARG A 718 -26.91 14.70 -20.86
N LEU A 719 -27.59 14.33 -19.77
CA LEU A 719 -28.65 13.32 -19.78
C LEU A 719 -29.82 13.77 -20.67
N ALA A 720 -30.25 15.03 -20.60
CA ALA A 720 -31.29 15.58 -21.46
C ALA A 720 -30.89 15.61 -22.95
N ARG A 721 -29.59 15.80 -23.25
CA ARG A 721 -29.06 15.66 -24.60
C ARG A 721 -29.18 14.21 -25.11
N ILE A 722 -28.83 13.23 -24.29
CA ILE A 722 -29.00 11.81 -24.61
C ILE A 722 -30.47 11.46 -24.79
N ALA A 723 -31.35 11.93 -23.90
CA ALA A 723 -32.79 11.69 -23.96
C ALA A 723 -33.36 12.03 -25.35
N ARG A 724 -33.05 13.23 -25.86
CA ARG A 724 -33.48 13.69 -27.20
C ARG A 724 -33.05 12.76 -28.32
N MET A 725 -31.84 12.17 -28.22
CA MET A 725 -31.34 11.24 -29.23
C MET A 725 -32.09 9.90 -29.20
N PHE A 726 -32.44 9.41 -28.02
CA PHE A 726 -33.14 8.13 -27.86
C PHE A 726 -34.63 8.25 -28.18
N THR A 727 -35.29 9.36 -27.83
CA THR A 727 -36.71 9.60 -28.09
C THR A 727 -36.99 10.09 -29.52
N GLY A 728 -36.01 10.67 -30.21
CA GLY A 728 -36.16 11.21 -31.55
C GLY A 728 -36.81 12.60 -31.60
N ASP A 729 -36.90 13.30 -30.47
CA ASP A 729 -37.35 14.69 -30.41
C ASP A 729 -36.23 15.63 -30.89
N GLU A 730 -36.24 15.95 -32.19
CA GLU A 730 -35.48 17.08 -32.73
C GLU A 730 -36.14 18.40 -32.29
N GLY A 731 -35.82 18.84 -31.08
CA GLY A 731 -36.08 20.21 -30.65
C GLY A 731 -35.31 21.19 -31.53
N THR A 732 -36.02 22.09 -32.21
CA THR A 732 -35.49 23.14 -33.07
C THR A 732 -34.57 24.10 -32.32
N ASP A 733 -33.26 23.89 -32.38
CA ASP A 733 -32.26 24.93 -32.14
C ASP A 733 -31.26 24.93 -33.30
N ALA A 734 -31.72 25.46 -34.43
CA ALA A 734 -30.81 26.00 -35.43
C ALA A 734 -30.15 27.25 -34.83
N PRO A 735 -28.81 27.37 -34.78
CA PRO A 735 -28.18 28.62 -34.37
C PRO A 735 -28.66 29.74 -35.30
N PRO A 736 -29.01 30.93 -34.78
CA PRO A 736 -29.48 32.02 -35.62
C PRO A 736 -28.42 32.34 -36.65
N ALA A 737 -28.79 32.24 -37.93
CA ALA A 737 -27.94 32.58 -39.05
C ALA A 737 -27.36 33.98 -38.82
N ALA A 738 -26.03 34.07 -38.78
CA ALA A 738 -25.30 35.31 -38.68
C ALA A 738 -25.64 36.19 -39.89
N THR A 739 -26.54 37.16 -39.70
CA THR A 739 -26.71 38.28 -40.61
C THR A 739 -25.48 39.17 -40.46
N GLY A 740 -24.62 39.13 -41.47
CA GLY A 740 -23.46 39.99 -41.55
C GLY A 740 -23.86 41.46 -41.63
N GLU A 741 -23.50 42.23 -40.60
CA GLU A 741 -23.26 43.66 -40.74
C GLU A 741 -21.76 43.92 -40.78
N ARG A 742 -21.28 44.24 -41.98
CA ARG A 742 -20.01 44.96 -42.17
C ARG A 742 -20.13 46.32 -41.49
N ARG A 743 -19.30 46.60 -40.49
CA ARG A 743 -18.81 47.96 -40.25
C ARG A 743 -17.31 47.96 -39.93
N ARG A 744 -16.70 48.99 -40.50
CA ARG A 744 -15.28 49.29 -40.71
C ARG A 744 -14.41 49.26 -39.46
#